data_AF-A0A077LP10-F1
#
_entry.id   AF-A0A077LP10-F1
#
_cell.length_a   1.000
_cell.length_b   1.000
_cell.length_c   1.000
_cell.angle_alpha   90.00
_cell.angle_beta   90.00
_cell.angle_gamma   90.00
#
_symmetry.space_group_name_H-M   'P 1'
#
loop_
_entity.id
_entity.type
_entity.pdbx_description
1 polymer ?
#
loop_
_entity_poly.entity_id
_entity_poly.type
_entity_poly.pdbx_seq_one_letter_code
_entity_poly.pdbx_strand_id
1 'polypeptide(L)'
;MRIAQIAPLAESCPPQFYGGTERIVSYLTEELVRQGHEVTLFASGDSQTRARLVAGSGQALRLNPQIEYPLPFEVMMLDQVMRQADEFDVLNFHSDVLHLPMARRLGWRCVTTLHGTLHRPDCQDFYPRFAEAALVSISMAQRRPITRSVNWAANIYHGLPKDLLPYTARPEGDYLAFLGRISPQKRPDRAIAIALACGLPLRIAAKVDAQDQAYWEQQILPLVQANPSVQFIGEIDERHKADFLGHARALLFTIDWDEPFGLVMIEAMACGTPVIAFARGSVPEVIDHGQSGFIVHTVAEAVAAVQQLEHLQRHQVRAIFEQRFTVERMTADYLALYRRMIEHAEREQKPVFAIPGGASLPQVRPRTLKHDDTFGVFDPNGDVLATPDSPQGIFHCDTRHLSHWCLTLQGLRPLLLSSTLRDDNAMLTCDLSNPDLYDRQGRRWLLHNLIHLRRSRFLWRGACFERIRVRNFDQRSRRLRLQLGFAADFRDLFEVRGQQRSQRGETHAAQCQVQQVRLSYTGLDDGLRTTTLRFEPPPQQLDGRQAQFELHLAAGESRSLFVEINCGTPRLPWSVRHAFFSSVRDARRELRTFASRATAIHTSHEVFNEAVRRSISDLYMLTSKTLHGLYPYAGIPWYSAVFGRDALITAWEMLWLDPGIARGVLGHLAAHQACELDPRTDAEPGKILHEMRNGEMAALGEIPFACYYGSVDATPLFVMLAGAYLERTDDGHTLRALWPAIERALGWIDQYGDRDGDGFVEYARRSNKGLINQGWKDSHDSVFHADGQLARGPIALVEVQAYVYGAWNAARSIALRLGNRQRAALFKDKAIGLRRQFDAQFFDEELGTYVLALDGDKRPCRVRTSNAGHALFGGIAYDERAPQVVATLMERTSFSGWGIRTLASSQARYNPMSYHNGSVWPHDNALIAAGFARYGFRHESAHLCEGLFAASTYLDLRRLPELFCGFARQRTQGPTFYPVACAPQAWAAAAPLSMLQSCLGLSFEPRRQRILFDEPVLPAFLEQVRLHRLNVGQGTVDLALRRAGSNVLVEVLRREGKVQVLSTS
;
A
#
# COMPACT_ATOMS: atom_id res chain seq x y z
N MET A 1 25.54 9.42 -3.72
CA MET A 1 24.82 9.07 -4.96
C MET A 1 25.85 8.77 -6.02
N ARG A 2 25.61 7.69 -6.76
CA ARG A 2 26.35 7.25 -7.94
C ARG A 2 25.60 7.77 -9.17
N ILE A 3 26.19 8.71 -9.90
CA ILE A 3 25.51 9.45 -10.96
C ILE A 3 26.25 9.24 -12.27
N ALA A 4 25.54 8.83 -13.32
CA ALA A 4 26.05 8.84 -14.68
C ALA A 4 25.61 10.13 -15.40
N GLN A 5 26.57 10.89 -15.91
CA GLN A 5 26.32 11.99 -16.86
C GLN A 5 26.68 11.49 -18.27
N ILE A 6 25.72 11.54 -19.19
CA ILE A 6 25.90 11.06 -20.56
C ILE A 6 25.88 12.26 -21.50
N ALA A 7 27.06 12.67 -21.97
CA ALA A 7 27.26 13.81 -22.86
C ALA A 7 27.12 13.40 -24.34
N PRO A 8 26.75 14.32 -25.24
CA PRO A 8 26.97 14.13 -26.67
C PRO A 8 28.47 13.99 -26.97
N LEU A 9 28.81 13.30 -28.06
CA LEU A 9 30.20 13.08 -28.49
C LEU A 9 30.71 14.13 -29.50
N ALA A 10 29.90 15.16 -29.79
CA ALA A 10 30.23 16.17 -30.80
C ALA A 10 31.45 17.01 -30.39
N GLU A 11 31.50 17.45 -29.13
CA GLU A 11 32.62 18.16 -28.50
C GLU A 11 33.26 17.36 -27.35
N SER A 12 34.41 17.85 -26.86
CA SER A 12 34.94 17.46 -25.54
C SER A 12 34.17 18.12 -24.40
N CYS A 13 34.23 17.54 -23.20
CA CYS A 13 33.73 18.14 -21.96
C CYS A 13 34.93 18.55 -21.06
N PRO A 14 35.21 19.84 -20.84
CA PRO A 14 34.62 21.01 -21.52
C PRO A 14 35.09 21.12 -22.99
N PRO A 15 34.36 21.86 -23.83
CA PRO A 15 34.70 22.05 -25.24
C PRO A 15 35.88 23.02 -25.41
N GLN A 16 36.76 22.76 -26.38
CA GLN A 16 37.90 23.65 -26.68
C GLN A 16 37.46 24.99 -27.29
N PHE A 17 36.37 24.98 -28.06
CA PHE A 17 35.84 26.14 -28.79
C PHE A 17 34.34 26.32 -28.47
N TYR A 18 33.51 26.61 -29.48
CA TYR A 18 32.07 26.67 -29.33
C TYR A 18 31.43 25.29 -29.02
N GLY A 19 30.79 25.14 -27.86
CA GLY A 19 29.96 23.99 -27.48
C GLY A 19 29.07 24.32 -26.27
N GLY A 20 27.77 24.51 -26.47
CA GLY A 20 26.87 24.96 -25.39
C GLY A 20 26.50 23.83 -24.42
N THR A 21 26.12 22.68 -24.97
CA THR A 21 25.65 21.51 -24.20
C THR A 21 26.77 20.90 -23.38
N GLU A 22 27.88 20.52 -24.02
CA GLU A 22 29.03 19.87 -23.41
C GLU A 22 29.68 20.74 -22.33
N ARG A 23 29.64 22.07 -22.51
CA ARG A 23 30.08 23.03 -21.48
C ARG A 23 29.22 22.94 -20.22
N ILE A 24 27.89 22.92 -20.36
CA ILE A 24 26.99 22.77 -19.20
C ILE A 24 27.12 21.39 -18.55
N VAL A 25 27.26 20.33 -19.35
CA VAL A 25 27.50 18.97 -18.83
C VAL A 25 28.79 18.95 -18.01
N SER A 26 29.86 19.59 -18.51
CA SER A 26 31.12 19.74 -17.77
C SER A 26 30.90 20.48 -16.44
N TYR A 27 30.25 21.65 -16.44
CA TYR A 27 30.01 22.40 -15.20
C TYR A 27 29.17 21.62 -14.18
N LEU A 28 28.08 20.97 -14.62
CA LEU A 28 27.26 20.13 -13.74
C LEU A 28 28.07 18.95 -13.18
N THR A 29 28.84 18.26 -14.03
CA THR A 29 29.67 17.12 -13.63
C THR A 29 30.70 17.53 -12.58
N GLU A 30 31.42 18.61 -12.84
CA GLU A 30 32.47 19.10 -11.95
C GLU A 30 31.93 19.59 -10.61
N GLU A 31 30.76 20.22 -10.61
CA GLU A 31 30.11 20.68 -9.39
C GLU A 31 29.55 19.50 -8.57
N LEU A 32 28.99 18.47 -9.22
CA LEU A 32 28.56 17.24 -8.54
C LEU A 32 29.74 16.52 -7.87
N VAL A 33 30.89 16.41 -8.55
CA VAL A 33 32.12 15.84 -7.96
C VAL A 33 32.61 16.68 -6.79
N ARG A 34 32.61 18.02 -6.93
CA ARG A 34 33.03 18.94 -5.86
C ARG A 34 32.16 18.79 -4.60
N GLN A 35 30.87 18.51 -4.76
CA GLN A 35 29.93 18.26 -3.66
C GLN A 35 30.02 16.83 -3.08
N GLY A 36 30.96 15.99 -3.53
CA GLY A 36 31.24 14.67 -2.95
C GLY A 36 30.42 13.52 -3.52
N HIS A 37 29.79 13.69 -4.69
CA HIS A 37 29.10 12.60 -5.38
C HIS A 37 30.06 11.74 -6.21
N GLU A 38 29.75 10.45 -6.34
CA GLU A 38 30.49 9.56 -7.23
C GLU A 38 29.92 9.71 -8.63
N VAL A 39 30.68 10.34 -9.52
CA VAL A 39 30.21 10.68 -10.87
C VAL A 39 31.02 9.93 -11.92
N THR A 40 30.32 9.34 -12.88
CA THR A 40 30.90 8.79 -14.11
C THR A 40 30.41 9.63 -15.29
N LEU A 41 31.34 10.14 -16.09
CA LEU A 41 31.07 10.90 -17.31
C LEU A 41 31.28 10.01 -18.53
N PHE A 42 30.21 9.78 -19.29
CA PHE A 42 30.30 9.18 -20.63
C PHE A 42 30.43 10.32 -21.65
N ALA A 43 31.61 10.45 -22.26
CA ALA A 43 31.95 11.53 -23.19
C ALA A 43 33.07 11.10 -24.15
N SER A 44 33.56 12.01 -24.99
CA SER A 44 34.74 11.79 -25.84
C SER A 44 36.03 11.67 -25.02
N GLY A 45 36.98 10.87 -25.49
CA GLY A 45 38.20 10.51 -24.76
C GLY A 45 39.19 11.67 -24.51
N ASP A 46 39.03 12.78 -25.24
CA ASP A 46 39.77 14.04 -25.06
C ASP A 46 39.11 15.00 -24.06
N SER A 47 38.04 14.57 -23.38
CA SER A 47 37.40 15.30 -22.29
C SER A 47 38.29 15.39 -21.04
N GLN A 48 38.24 16.53 -20.35
CA GLN A 48 39.00 16.78 -19.11
C GLN A 48 38.02 16.92 -17.94
N THR A 49 38.06 15.97 -17.01
CA THR A 49 37.13 15.93 -15.87
C THR A 49 37.77 15.32 -14.63
N ARG A 50 37.27 15.70 -13.44
CA ARG A 50 37.58 15.02 -12.16
C ARG A 50 36.71 13.77 -11.92
N ALA A 51 35.64 13.58 -12.70
CA ALA A 51 34.82 12.39 -12.67
C ALA A 51 35.54 11.17 -13.28
N ARG A 52 34.99 9.96 -13.08
CA ARG A 52 35.44 8.79 -13.83
C ARG A 52 35.03 8.94 -15.29
N LEU A 53 35.99 9.12 -16.20
CA LEU A 53 35.70 9.23 -17.64
C LEU A 53 35.55 7.84 -18.27
N VAL A 54 34.48 7.66 -19.03
CA VAL A 54 34.25 6.51 -19.90
C VAL A 54 34.16 7.02 -21.33
N ALA A 55 35.18 6.71 -22.14
CA ALA A 55 35.30 7.23 -23.50
C ALA A 55 34.36 6.50 -24.47
N GLY A 56 33.36 7.22 -25.00
CA GLY A 56 32.47 6.75 -26.08
C GLY A 56 33.10 6.85 -27.47
N SER A 57 34.10 7.71 -27.62
CA SER A 57 34.97 7.85 -28.80
C SER A 57 36.39 8.22 -28.35
N GLY A 58 37.40 8.03 -29.21
CA GLY A 58 38.78 8.41 -28.86
C GLY A 58 38.99 9.92 -28.71
N GLN A 59 38.24 10.72 -29.47
CA GLN A 59 38.24 12.20 -29.42
C GLN A 59 36.88 12.75 -29.85
N ALA A 60 36.65 14.05 -29.67
CA ALA A 60 35.45 14.75 -30.13
C ALA A 60 35.19 14.55 -31.63
N LEU A 61 33.96 14.18 -31.99
CA LEU A 61 33.63 13.74 -33.34
C LEU A 61 33.63 14.89 -34.35
N ARG A 62 33.17 16.09 -33.97
CA ARG A 62 33.03 17.22 -34.91
C ARG A 62 34.39 17.73 -35.42
N LEU A 63 35.41 17.74 -34.56
CA LEU A 63 36.74 18.22 -34.91
C LEU A 63 37.62 17.16 -35.58
N ASN A 64 37.10 15.94 -35.76
CA ASN A 64 37.81 14.87 -36.44
C ASN A 64 37.43 14.83 -37.93
N PRO A 65 38.31 15.29 -38.85
CA PRO A 65 38.00 15.31 -40.28
C PRO A 65 37.87 13.91 -40.89
N GLN A 66 38.24 12.85 -40.17
CA GLN A 66 38.10 11.45 -40.62
C GLN A 66 36.73 10.85 -40.31
N ILE A 67 35.86 11.55 -39.57
CA ILE A 67 34.53 11.06 -39.20
C ILE A 67 33.48 11.58 -40.18
N GLU A 68 33.03 10.70 -41.08
CA GLU A 68 31.95 11.02 -42.04
C GLU A 68 30.55 10.73 -41.47
N TYR A 69 30.42 9.74 -40.58
CA TYR A 69 29.15 9.31 -40.01
C TYR A 69 29.25 9.14 -38.48
N PRO A 70 28.80 10.12 -37.67
CA PRO A 70 29.00 10.11 -36.21
C PRO A 70 28.09 9.13 -35.45
N LEU A 71 26.91 8.80 -36.00
CA LEU A 71 25.87 8.04 -35.29
C LEU A 71 26.30 6.69 -34.69
N PRO A 72 27.15 5.86 -35.35
CA PRO A 72 27.60 4.59 -34.78
C PRO A 72 28.31 4.75 -33.43
N PHE A 73 29.05 5.83 -33.23
CA PHE A 73 29.76 6.10 -31.96
C PHE A 73 28.77 6.40 -30.83
N GLU A 74 27.69 7.13 -31.11
CA GLU A 74 26.63 7.38 -30.13
C GLU A 74 25.92 6.08 -29.72
N VAL A 75 25.62 5.20 -30.68
CA VAL A 75 25.02 3.88 -30.38
C VAL A 75 25.96 3.00 -29.56
N MET A 76 27.27 3.00 -29.87
CA MET A 76 28.28 2.25 -29.10
C MET A 76 28.38 2.75 -27.65
N MET A 77 28.39 4.07 -27.44
CA MET A 77 28.37 4.65 -26.11
C MET A 77 27.10 4.25 -25.34
N LEU A 78 25.93 4.30 -25.99
CA LEU A 78 24.66 3.91 -25.38
C LEU A 78 24.61 2.43 -24.97
N ASP A 79 25.19 1.52 -25.76
CA ASP A 79 25.36 0.11 -25.36
C ASP A 79 26.25 -0.01 -24.12
N GLN A 80 27.35 0.73 -24.07
CA GLN A 80 28.25 0.73 -22.93
C GLN A 80 27.61 1.29 -21.66
N VAL A 81 26.74 2.31 -21.78
CA VAL A 81 25.92 2.83 -20.68
C VAL A 81 24.99 1.73 -20.16
N MET A 82 24.30 1.00 -21.04
CA MET A 82 23.37 -0.07 -20.62
C MET A 82 24.04 -1.22 -19.89
N ARG A 83 25.25 -1.60 -20.30
CA ARG A 83 26.00 -2.68 -19.62
C ARG A 83 26.38 -2.33 -18.18
N GLN A 84 26.48 -1.05 -17.87
CA GLN A 84 26.86 -0.53 -16.55
C GLN A 84 25.69 0.14 -15.82
N ALA A 85 24.46 0.09 -16.35
CA ALA A 85 23.35 0.89 -15.83
C ALA A 85 22.98 0.57 -14.38
N ASP A 86 23.20 -0.67 -13.92
CA ASP A 86 22.94 -1.10 -12.55
C ASP A 86 23.97 -0.59 -11.53
N GLU A 87 25.07 0.02 -11.97
CA GLU A 87 26.08 0.64 -11.11
C GLU A 87 25.62 2.02 -10.59
N PHE A 88 24.60 2.63 -11.20
CA PHE A 88 24.20 4.00 -10.94
C PHE A 88 22.85 4.12 -10.25
N ASP A 89 22.73 5.12 -9.37
CA ASP A 89 21.47 5.49 -8.74
C ASP A 89 20.62 6.33 -9.71
N VAL A 90 21.27 7.15 -10.54
CA VAL A 90 20.64 7.99 -11.58
C VAL A 90 21.50 8.05 -12.84
N LEU A 91 20.85 8.00 -14.01
CA LEU A 91 21.42 8.25 -15.33
C LEU A 91 20.81 9.52 -15.93
N ASN A 92 21.64 10.56 -16.12
CA ASN A 92 21.22 11.83 -16.71
C ASN A 92 21.77 11.97 -18.14
N PHE A 93 20.87 11.94 -19.11
CA PHE A 93 21.18 12.02 -20.52
C PHE A 93 21.11 13.47 -21.01
N HIS A 94 22.15 13.88 -21.73
CA HIS A 94 22.23 15.17 -22.44
C HIS A 94 22.33 14.98 -23.95
N SER A 95 22.37 13.72 -24.42
CA SER A 95 22.12 13.34 -25.80
C SER A 95 20.66 13.59 -26.19
N ASP A 96 20.41 13.74 -27.48
CA ASP A 96 19.09 14.09 -28.03
C ASP A 96 18.07 12.94 -27.87
N VAL A 97 17.64 12.28 -28.94
CA VAL A 97 16.49 11.38 -28.89
C VAL A 97 16.82 9.88 -28.77
N LEU A 98 18.08 9.49 -28.98
CA LEU A 98 18.44 8.08 -29.26
C LEU A 98 18.25 7.11 -28.09
N HIS A 99 18.37 7.56 -26.84
CA HIS A 99 18.27 6.72 -25.65
C HIS A 99 16.85 6.49 -25.15
N LEU A 100 15.85 7.20 -25.68
CA LEU A 100 14.48 7.16 -25.17
C LEU A 100 13.82 5.76 -25.22
N PRO A 101 14.08 4.89 -26.22
CA PRO A 101 13.64 3.49 -26.14
C PRO A 101 14.24 2.73 -24.96
N MET A 102 15.47 3.05 -24.55
CA MET A 102 16.16 2.44 -23.42
C MET A 102 15.61 2.94 -22.08
N ALA A 103 15.17 4.20 -22.03
CA ALA A 103 14.53 4.80 -20.85
C ALA A 103 13.32 3.97 -20.36
N ARG A 104 12.58 3.30 -21.25
CA ARG A 104 11.52 2.35 -20.86
C ARG A 104 11.99 1.21 -19.97
N ARG A 105 13.19 0.70 -20.22
CA ARG A 105 13.78 -0.42 -19.47
C ARG A 105 14.42 0.07 -18.17
N LEU A 106 15.05 1.24 -18.20
CA LEU A 106 15.70 1.86 -17.04
C LEU A 106 14.69 2.47 -16.05
N GLY A 107 13.49 2.81 -16.54
CA GLY A 107 12.39 3.33 -15.75
C GLY A 107 12.78 4.60 -15.00
N TRP A 108 12.46 4.63 -13.71
CA TRP A 108 12.65 5.78 -12.82
C TRP A 108 14.10 6.24 -12.65
N ARG A 109 15.10 5.44 -13.03
CA ARG A 109 16.53 5.78 -12.89
C ARG A 109 17.03 6.76 -13.96
N CYS A 110 16.25 7.00 -15.01
CA CYS A 110 16.66 7.76 -16.19
C CYS A 110 15.99 9.13 -16.23
N VAL A 111 16.78 10.18 -16.50
CA VAL A 111 16.29 11.54 -16.80
C VAL A 111 17.02 12.11 -18.01
N THR A 112 16.32 12.92 -18.81
CA THR A 112 16.86 13.52 -20.04
C THR A 112 16.76 15.03 -19.98
N THR A 113 17.88 15.73 -20.10
CA THR A 113 17.91 17.20 -20.23
C THR A 113 17.87 17.60 -21.69
N LEU A 114 16.84 18.35 -22.09
CA LEU A 114 16.67 18.80 -23.47
C LEU A 114 17.38 20.14 -23.68
N HIS A 115 18.36 20.18 -24.57
CA HIS A 115 19.12 21.41 -24.88
C HIS A 115 18.68 22.10 -26.18
N GLY A 116 18.07 21.35 -27.11
CA GLY A 116 17.67 21.82 -28.43
C GLY A 116 16.31 22.53 -28.46
N THR A 117 15.94 23.03 -29.63
CA THR A 117 14.60 23.57 -29.90
C THR A 117 13.57 22.46 -30.09
N LEU A 118 12.35 22.68 -29.58
CA LEU A 118 11.22 21.74 -29.70
C LEU A 118 10.14 22.22 -30.67
N HIS A 119 10.39 23.31 -31.42
CA HIS A 119 9.43 23.89 -32.36
C HIS A 119 9.25 23.10 -33.66
N ARG A 120 10.09 22.09 -33.92
CA ARG A 120 10.01 21.29 -35.13
C ARG A 120 8.74 20.40 -35.07
N PRO A 121 7.98 20.26 -36.18
CA PRO A 121 6.74 19.48 -36.18
C PRO A 121 6.89 18.03 -35.71
N ASP A 122 8.02 17.39 -36.04
CA ASP A 122 8.37 16.02 -35.65
C ASP A 122 8.49 15.84 -34.12
N CYS A 123 8.97 16.85 -33.39
CA CYS A 123 9.07 16.82 -31.93
C CYS A 123 7.69 16.69 -31.25
N GLN A 124 6.63 17.24 -31.86
CA GLN A 124 5.27 17.21 -31.31
C GLN A 124 4.65 15.81 -31.33
N ASP A 125 5.09 14.95 -32.27
CA ASP A 125 4.65 13.55 -32.33
C ASP A 125 5.61 12.62 -31.60
N PHE A 126 6.90 12.93 -31.61
CA PHE A 126 7.93 12.05 -31.10
C PHE A 126 7.94 11.92 -29.56
N TYR A 127 8.06 13.03 -28.82
CA TYR A 127 8.18 12.98 -27.35
C TYR A 127 6.94 12.40 -26.66
N PRO A 128 5.69 12.71 -27.07
CA PRO A 128 4.49 12.06 -26.51
C PRO A 128 4.46 10.53 -26.68
N ARG A 129 5.21 9.97 -27.62
CA ARG A 129 5.31 8.51 -27.78
C ARG A 129 6.10 7.85 -26.64
N PHE A 130 6.87 8.64 -25.89
CA PHE A 130 7.65 8.25 -24.72
C PHE A 130 7.23 9.09 -23.50
N ALA A 131 5.92 9.30 -23.31
CA ALA A 131 5.36 10.15 -22.26
C ALA A 131 5.78 9.74 -20.84
N GLU A 132 6.22 8.49 -20.64
CA GLU A 132 6.79 7.97 -19.40
C GLU A 132 8.19 8.48 -19.08
N ALA A 133 8.99 8.86 -20.08
CA ALA A 133 10.38 9.27 -19.90
C ALA A 133 10.47 10.61 -19.15
N ALA A 134 11.30 10.69 -18.11
CA ALA A 134 11.48 11.92 -17.34
C ALA A 134 12.30 12.95 -18.14
N LEU A 135 11.69 14.11 -18.42
CA LEU A 135 12.29 15.19 -19.21
C LEU A 135 12.57 16.43 -18.35
N VAL A 136 13.74 17.03 -18.52
CA VAL A 136 14.12 18.33 -17.95
C VAL A 136 14.19 19.36 -19.07
N SER A 137 13.44 20.44 -18.92
CA SER A 137 13.55 21.62 -19.79
C SER A 137 14.53 22.63 -19.21
N ILE A 138 15.15 23.41 -20.08
CA ILE A 138 16.11 24.46 -19.71
C ILE A 138 15.48 25.85 -19.73
N SER A 139 14.23 25.97 -20.19
CA SER A 139 13.34 27.12 -19.98
C SER A 139 11.87 26.70 -20.08
N MET A 140 10.96 27.50 -19.54
CA MET A 140 9.52 27.30 -19.70
C MET A 140 9.08 27.56 -21.15
N ALA A 141 9.72 28.49 -21.86
CA ALA A 141 9.49 28.78 -23.26
C ALA A 141 9.78 27.56 -24.13
N GLN A 142 10.85 26.81 -23.85
CA GLN A 142 11.21 25.59 -24.56
C GLN A 142 10.08 24.54 -24.54
N ARG A 143 9.25 24.51 -23.48
CA ARG A 143 8.15 23.55 -23.35
C ARG A 143 6.95 23.88 -24.24
N ARG A 144 6.71 25.16 -24.52
CA ARG A 144 5.48 25.66 -25.16
C ARG A 144 5.10 24.94 -26.47
N PRO A 145 6.04 24.53 -27.34
CA PRO A 145 5.70 23.81 -28.56
C PRO A 145 5.08 22.43 -28.34
N ILE A 146 5.34 21.79 -27.18
CA ILE A 146 4.82 20.46 -26.86
C ILE A 146 3.48 20.62 -26.15
N THR A 147 2.39 20.49 -26.93
CA THR A 147 1.01 20.67 -26.45
C THR A 147 0.37 19.39 -25.92
N ARG A 148 0.95 18.23 -26.21
CA ARG A 148 0.50 16.91 -25.75
C ARG A 148 1.20 16.53 -24.44
N SER A 149 0.58 15.63 -23.67
CA SER A 149 1.08 15.20 -22.36
C SER A 149 2.43 14.48 -22.48
N VAL A 150 3.43 14.99 -21.75
CA VAL A 150 4.75 14.38 -21.56
C VAL A 150 5.18 14.57 -20.09
N ASN A 151 6.06 13.72 -19.59
CA ASN A 151 6.56 13.79 -18.22
C ASN A 151 7.68 14.84 -18.06
N TRP A 152 7.28 16.10 -17.87
CA TRP A 152 8.19 17.18 -17.47
C TRP A 152 8.58 17.06 -15.99
N ALA A 153 9.70 16.38 -15.72
CA ALA A 153 10.18 16.11 -14.37
C ALA A 153 10.69 17.36 -13.63
N ALA A 154 11.31 18.31 -14.35
CA ALA A 154 11.71 19.62 -13.80
C ALA A 154 11.98 20.65 -14.90
N ASN A 155 12.00 21.93 -14.52
CA ASN A 155 12.61 23.00 -15.31
C ASN A 155 13.85 23.46 -14.57
N ILE A 156 15.03 23.36 -15.18
CA ILE A 156 16.29 23.71 -14.54
C ILE A 156 17.08 24.63 -15.47
N TYR A 157 17.17 25.91 -15.09
CA TYR A 157 17.95 26.89 -15.85
C TYR A 157 19.43 26.54 -15.83
N HIS A 158 20.15 26.79 -16.92
CA HIS A 158 21.60 26.58 -16.92
C HIS A 158 22.32 27.52 -15.95
N GLY A 159 23.48 27.06 -15.47
CA GLY A 159 24.32 27.79 -14.55
C GLY A 159 25.79 27.77 -14.97
N LEU A 160 26.52 28.82 -14.60
CA LEU A 160 27.96 28.95 -14.80
C LEU A 160 28.69 28.92 -13.46
N PRO A 161 29.95 28.45 -13.40
CA PRO A 161 30.79 28.65 -12.22
C PRO A 161 30.84 30.13 -11.87
N LYS A 162 30.60 30.45 -10.60
CA LYS A 162 30.46 31.84 -10.12
C LYS A 162 31.64 32.73 -10.54
N ASP A 163 32.84 32.18 -10.51
CA ASP A 163 34.08 32.92 -10.75
C ASP A 163 34.66 32.71 -12.17
N LEU A 164 33.90 32.07 -13.08
CA LEU A 164 34.34 31.85 -14.47
C LEU A 164 34.57 33.17 -15.20
N LEU A 165 33.64 34.10 -15.05
CA LEU A 165 33.67 35.42 -15.68
C LEU A 165 33.67 36.48 -14.57
N PRO A 166 34.80 37.15 -14.31
CA PRO A 166 34.93 38.09 -13.20
C PRO A 166 34.05 39.32 -13.40
N TYR A 167 33.49 39.81 -12.28
CA TYR A 167 32.69 41.03 -12.27
C TYR A 167 33.52 42.27 -12.60
N THR A 168 33.09 43.05 -13.60
CA THR A 168 33.73 44.32 -13.97
C THR A 168 32.90 45.50 -13.46
N ALA A 169 33.35 46.10 -12.36
CA ALA A 169 32.66 47.22 -11.71
C ALA A 169 32.74 48.53 -12.52
N ARG A 170 33.89 48.77 -13.17
CA ARG A 170 34.17 49.98 -13.94
C ARG A 170 34.68 49.57 -15.33
N PRO A 171 33.82 49.52 -16.35
CA PRO A 171 34.25 49.19 -17.70
C PRO A 171 35.12 50.30 -18.29
N GLU A 172 36.20 49.95 -18.98
CA GLU A 172 37.07 50.89 -19.72
C GLU A 172 36.70 50.98 -21.21
N GLY A 173 35.86 50.07 -21.70
CA GLY A 173 35.39 50.04 -23.08
C GLY A 173 34.11 50.86 -23.28
N ASP A 174 34.05 51.57 -24.42
CA ASP A 174 32.90 52.39 -24.79
C ASP A 174 32.14 51.83 -26.01
N TYR A 175 31.88 50.51 -26.04
CA TYR A 175 31.28 49.81 -27.18
C TYR A 175 30.07 48.94 -26.80
N LEU A 176 29.23 48.62 -27.79
CA LEU A 176 28.21 47.58 -27.72
C LEU A 176 28.81 46.25 -28.18
N ALA A 177 28.47 45.16 -27.50
CA ALA A 177 28.99 43.83 -27.81
C ALA A 177 27.94 42.97 -28.53
N PHE A 178 28.39 42.18 -29.50
CA PHE A 178 27.66 41.05 -30.05
C PHE A 178 28.53 39.80 -29.90
N LEU A 179 28.00 38.75 -29.26
CA LEU A 179 28.71 37.48 -29.04
C LEU A 179 27.85 36.30 -29.51
N GLY A 180 28.39 35.43 -30.37
CA GLY A 180 27.69 34.22 -30.79
C GLY A 180 28.12 33.65 -32.14
N ARG A 181 27.14 33.35 -33.00
CA ARG A 181 27.35 32.80 -34.36
C ARG A 181 26.82 33.80 -35.38
N ILE A 182 27.54 33.98 -36.48
CA ILE A 182 27.05 34.72 -37.65
C ILE A 182 26.02 33.85 -38.36
N SER A 183 24.74 34.07 -38.06
CA SER A 183 23.64 33.36 -38.74
C SER A 183 22.40 34.24 -38.89
N PRO A 184 21.50 33.93 -39.84
CA PRO A 184 20.25 34.66 -40.03
C PRO A 184 19.37 34.69 -38.77
N GLN A 185 19.46 33.68 -37.92
CA GLN A 185 18.66 33.59 -36.68
C GLN A 185 19.20 34.49 -35.57
N LYS A 186 20.50 34.82 -35.58
CA LYS A 186 21.15 35.66 -34.57
C LYS A 186 21.14 37.15 -34.94
N ARG A 187 20.87 37.47 -36.20
CA ARG A 187 20.69 38.84 -36.74
C ARG A 187 21.79 39.84 -36.37
N PRO A 188 23.07 39.58 -36.69
CA PRO A 188 24.12 40.58 -36.51
C PRO A 188 23.86 41.89 -37.29
N ASP A 189 23.08 41.83 -38.38
CA ASP A 189 22.59 42.99 -39.13
C ASP A 189 21.81 43.98 -38.24
N ARG A 190 20.94 43.46 -37.34
CA ARG A 190 20.19 44.29 -36.38
C ARG A 190 21.14 44.93 -35.36
N ALA A 191 22.14 44.19 -34.87
CA ALA A 191 23.13 44.73 -33.94
C ALA A 191 23.93 45.89 -34.56
N ILE A 192 24.34 45.74 -35.82
CA ILE A 192 25.00 46.81 -36.60
C ILE A 192 24.08 48.03 -36.71
N ALA A 193 22.83 47.83 -37.12
CA ALA A 193 21.87 48.92 -37.27
C ALA A 193 21.63 49.70 -35.97
N ILE A 194 21.51 48.99 -34.83
CA ILE A 194 21.34 49.61 -33.51
C ILE A 194 22.56 50.46 -33.15
N ALA A 195 23.77 49.90 -33.28
CA ALA A 195 24.99 50.60 -32.93
C ALA A 195 25.22 51.87 -33.76
N LEU A 196 24.96 51.80 -35.07
CA LEU A 196 25.05 52.96 -35.96
C LEU A 196 24.02 54.03 -35.60
N ALA A 197 22.77 53.65 -35.31
CA ALA A 197 21.74 54.60 -34.90
C ALA A 197 22.04 55.27 -33.55
N CYS A 198 22.74 54.59 -32.64
CA CYS A 198 23.19 55.14 -31.36
C CYS A 198 24.50 55.95 -31.46
N GLY A 199 25.21 55.89 -32.60
CA GLY A 199 26.52 56.51 -32.76
C GLY A 199 27.62 55.85 -31.91
N LEU A 200 27.47 54.57 -31.56
CA LEU A 200 28.41 53.85 -30.69
C LEU A 200 29.21 52.78 -31.48
N PRO A 201 30.47 52.52 -31.12
CA PRO A 201 31.21 51.39 -31.67
C PRO A 201 30.54 50.06 -31.36
N LEU A 202 30.55 49.14 -32.33
CA LEU A 202 30.09 47.75 -32.16
C LEU A 202 31.28 46.82 -32.33
N ARG A 203 31.45 45.90 -31.37
CA ARG A 203 32.39 44.79 -31.51
C ARG A 203 31.63 43.47 -31.64
N ILE A 204 31.95 42.70 -32.67
CA ILE A 204 31.31 41.45 -33.03
C ILE A 204 32.32 40.32 -32.84
N ALA A 205 32.16 39.54 -31.77
CA ALA A 205 32.91 38.32 -31.53
C ALA A 205 32.01 37.13 -31.89
N ALA A 206 32.15 36.58 -33.10
CA ALA A 206 31.29 35.51 -33.54
C ALA A 206 31.99 34.56 -34.52
N LYS A 207 31.62 33.29 -34.45
CA LYS A 207 32.08 32.29 -35.41
C LYS A 207 31.25 32.33 -36.70
N VAL A 208 31.90 32.01 -37.82
CA VAL A 208 31.26 31.78 -39.13
C VAL A 208 31.38 30.30 -39.43
N ASP A 209 30.27 29.56 -39.31
CA ASP A 209 30.25 28.13 -39.65
C ASP A 209 30.16 27.96 -41.18
N ALA A 210 30.66 26.84 -41.71
CA ALA A 210 30.72 26.57 -43.15
C ALA A 210 29.37 26.76 -43.87
N GLN A 211 28.26 26.39 -43.23
CA GLN A 211 26.92 26.54 -43.80
C GLN A 211 26.42 28.00 -43.84
N ASP A 212 27.00 28.91 -43.06
CA ASP A 212 26.63 30.33 -43.01
C ASP A 212 27.62 31.23 -43.76
N GLN A 213 28.64 30.67 -44.41
CA GLN A 213 29.65 31.42 -45.14
C GLN A 213 29.03 32.37 -46.17
N ALA A 214 28.02 31.90 -46.92
CA ALA A 214 27.31 32.73 -47.89
C ALA A 214 26.58 33.91 -47.23
N TYR A 215 25.98 33.71 -46.05
CA TYR A 215 25.30 34.78 -45.32
C TYR A 215 26.30 35.83 -44.80
N TRP A 216 27.45 35.38 -44.29
CA TRP A 216 28.54 36.27 -43.89
C TRP A 216 29.02 37.13 -45.06
N GLU A 217 29.43 36.52 -46.17
CA GLU A 217 30.02 37.23 -47.31
C GLU A 217 29.04 38.16 -48.01
N GLN A 218 27.78 37.75 -48.16
CA GLN A 218 26.81 38.50 -48.96
C GLN A 218 26.03 39.55 -48.17
N GLN A 219 25.82 39.37 -46.86
CA GLN A 219 24.95 40.25 -46.09
C GLN A 219 25.67 40.99 -44.96
N ILE A 220 26.58 40.35 -44.22
CA ILE A 220 27.16 40.94 -43.01
C ILE A 220 28.51 41.61 -43.27
N LEU A 221 29.41 40.95 -44.00
CA LEU A 221 30.72 41.49 -44.32
C LEU A 221 30.66 42.85 -45.03
N PRO A 222 29.74 43.08 -46.01
CA PRO A 222 29.60 44.39 -46.63
C PRO A 222 29.20 45.49 -45.63
N LEU A 223 28.34 45.16 -44.65
CA LEU A 223 27.93 46.09 -43.60
C LEU A 223 29.07 46.42 -42.64
N VAL A 224 29.92 45.44 -42.30
CA VAL A 224 31.12 45.65 -41.49
C VAL A 224 32.13 46.54 -42.24
N GLN A 225 32.39 46.26 -43.52
CA GLN A 225 33.37 47.02 -44.32
C GLN A 225 32.91 48.46 -44.60
N ALA A 226 31.60 48.69 -44.76
CA ALA A 226 31.06 50.02 -45.01
C ALA A 226 31.10 50.95 -43.78
N ASN A 227 31.32 50.42 -42.57
CA ASN A 227 31.17 51.16 -41.32
C ASN A 227 32.40 51.00 -40.41
N PRO A 228 33.32 52.00 -40.36
CA PRO A 228 34.55 51.92 -39.57
C PRO A 228 34.36 51.74 -38.05
N SER A 229 33.17 52.05 -37.52
CA SER A 229 32.82 51.87 -36.10
C SER A 229 32.41 50.43 -35.74
N VAL A 230 32.31 49.53 -36.72
CA VAL A 230 31.97 48.11 -36.54
C VAL A 230 33.22 47.26 -36.69
N GLN A 231 33.61 46.56 -35.63
CA GLN A 231 34.78 45.69 -35.61
C GLN A 231 34.38 44.22 -35.48
N PHE A 232 34.74 43.41 -36.48
CA PHE A 232 34.64 41.96 -36.39
C PHE A 232 35.93 41.36 -35.81
N ILE A 233 35.82 40.67 -34.67
CA ILE A 233 36.94 40.11 -33.91
C ILE A 233 37.18 38.64 -34.29
N GLY A 234 36.15 37.93 -34.75
CA GLY A 234 36.18 36.48 -34.96
C GLY A 234 35.76 35.69 -33.72
N GLU A 235 36.05 34.39 -33.71
CA GLU A 235 35.75 33.50 -32.58
C GLU A 235 36.74 33.75 -31.42
N ILE A 236 36.21 33.91 -30.21
CA ILE A 236 37.00 34.16 -28.99
C ILE A 236 36.82 33.02 -27.98
N ASP A 237 37.88 32.72 -27.24
CA ASP A 237 37.87 31.73 -26.15
C ASP A 237 37.31 32.32 -24.83
N GLU A 238 37.17 31.48 -23.81
CA GLU A 238 36.62 31.86 -22.50
C GLU A 238 37.43 32.94 -21.77
N ARG A 239 38.76 32.99 -21.95
CA ARG A 239 39.61 34.00 -21.29
C ARG A 239 39.38 35.38 -21.89
N HIS A 240 39.24 35.45 -23.20
CA HIS A 240 38.96 36.70 -23.90
C HIS A 240 37.50 37.16 -23.71
N LYS A 241 36.55 36.24 -23.43
CA LYS A 241 35.15 36.60 -23.16
C LYS A 241 34.97 37.50 -21.94
N ALA A 242 35.73 37.27 -20.87
CA ALA A 242 35.63 38.05 -19.64
C ALA A 242 35.93 39.53 -19.88
N ASP A 243 37.07 39.80 -20.54
CA ASP A 243 37.49 41.14 -20.92
C ASP A 243 36.50 41.76 -21.93
N PHE A 244 36.14 40.99 -22.96
CA PHE A 244 35.25 41.44 -24.03
C PHE A 244 33.85 41.82 -23.53
N LEU A 245 33.22 41.01 -22.68
CA LEU A 245 31.90 41.30 -22.15
C LEU A 245 31.98 42.31 -21.01
N GLY A 246 32.96 42.19 -20.12
CA GLY A 246 33.13 43.04 -18.94
C GLY A 246 33.32 44.52 -19.27
N HIS A 247 34.01 44.83 -20.35
CA HIS A 247 34.23 46.20 -20.80
C HIS A 247 33.19 46.74 -21.79
N ALA A 248 32.17 45.95 -22.16
CA ALA A 248 31.09 46.43 -23.00
C ALA A 248 30.05 47.26 -22.20
N ARG A 249 29.46 48.28 -22.85
CA ARG A 249 28.31 49.02 -22.30
C ARG A 249 27.08 48.14 -22.14
N ALA A 250 26.79 47.34 -23.17
CA ALA A 250 25.76 46.33 -23.15
C ALA A 250 26.04 45.24 -24.18
N LEU A 251 25.50 44.05 -23.94
CA LEU A 251 25.39 42.99 -24.93
C LEU A 251 24.10 43.18 -25.76
N LEU A 252 24.21 43.18 -27.08
CA LEU A 252 23.08 43.14 -28.00
C LEU A 252 22.75 41.68 -28.34
N PHE A 253 21.60 41.20 -27.88
CA PHE A 253 21.08 39.86 -28.13
C PHE A 253 19.90 39.91 -29.10
N THR A 254 20.21 40.05 -30.39
CA THR A 254 19.26 40.47 -31.45
C THR A 254 18.51 39.33 -32.14
N ILE A 255 18.32 38.21 -31.45
CA ILE A 255 17.78 36.97 -32.01
C ILE A 255 16.41 37.12 -32.70
N ASP A 256 16.19 36.29 -33.73
CA ASP A 256 14.95 36.21 -34.52
C ASP A 256 14.42 34.76 -34.56
N TRP A 257 14.66 34.03 -33.49
CA TRP A 257 14.22 32.65 -33.30
C TRP A 257 13.97 32.39 -31.82
N ASP A 258 13.14 31.39 -31.49
CA ASP A 258 12.85 31.04 -30.10
C ASP A 258 14.03 30.27 -29.47
N GLU A 259 14.95 31.04 -28.89
CA GLU A 259 16.14 30.53 -28.21
C GLU A 259 15.77 29.71 -26.96
N PRO A 260 16.23 28.44 -26.86
CA PRO A 260 15.94 27.58 -25.71
C PRO A 260 16.43 28.12 -24.36
N PHE A 261 17.61 28.77 -24.32
CA PHE A 261 18.13 29.39 -23.09
C PHE A 261 19.06 30.59 -23.33
N GLY A 262 20.03 30.49 -24.25
CA GLY A 262 20.95 31.59 -24.58
C GLY A 262 22.00 31.88 -23.49
N LEU A 263 23.01 31.00 -23.35
CA LEU A 263 24.08 31.12 -22.35
C LEU A 263 24.79 32.48 -22.35
N VAL A 264 24.97 33.10 -23.53
CA VAL A 264 25.64 34.39 -23.69
C VAL A 264 24.99 35.51 -22.87
N MET A 265 23.68 35.44 -22.62
CA MET A 265 23.00 36.40 -21.75
C MET A 265 23.53 36.32 -20.32
N ILE A 266 23.60 35.11 -19.75
CA ILE A 266 24.09 34.91 -18.38
C ILE A 266 25.62 35.06 -18.28
N GLU A 267 26.36 34.85 -19.37
CA GLU A 267 27.78 35.20 -19.46
C GLU A 267 28.01 36.72 -19.33
N ALA A 268 27.20 37.53 -20.03
CA ALA A 268 27.25 38.99 -19.91
C ALA A 268 26.82 39.45 -18.50
N MET A 269 25.74 38.88 -17.96
CA MET A 269 25.28 39.19 -16.61
C MET A 269 26.31 38.83 -15.54
N ALA A 270 27.06 37.73 -15.72
CA ALA A 270 28.17 37.37 -14.84
C ALA A 270 29.27 38.43 -14.82
N CYS A 271 29.55 39.12 -15.94
CA CYS A 271 30.49 40.25 -15.97
C CYS A 271 29.90 41.54 -15.39
N GLY A 272 28.61 41.55 -15.04
CA GLY A 272 27.82 42.73 -14.68
C GLY A 272 27.33 43.54 -15.88
N THR A 273 27.43 43.01 -17.10
CA THR A 273 27.08 43.71 -18.34
C THR A 273 25.58 43.58 -18.64
N PRO A 274 24.84 44.70 -18.75
CA PRO A 274 23.43 44.66 -19.13
C PRO A 274 23.21 44.06 -20.51
N VAL A 275 22.06 43.43 -20.72
CA VAL A 275 21.69 42.80 -22.00
C VAL A 275 20.49 43.50 -22.62
N ILE A 276 20.59 43.94 -23.87
CA ILE A 276 19.44 44.38 -24.67
C ILE A 276 19.05 43.23 -25.58
N ALA A 277 17.90 42.61 -25.29
CA ALA A 277 17.51 41.34 -25.91
C ALA A 277 16.14 41.42 -26.58
N PHE A 278 16.03 40.85 -27.78
CA PHE A 278 14.76 40.75 -28.48
C PHE A 278 13.87 39.69 -27.81
N ALA A 279 12.58 39.98 -27.63
CA ALA A 279 11.62 39.18 -26.87
C ALA A 279 11.24 37.84 -27.55
N ARG A 280 12.20 36.92 -27.65
CA ARG A 280 12.05 35.59 -28.27
C ARG A 280 12.52 34.49 -27.33
N GLY A 281 11.85 33.33 -27.39
CA GLY A 281 12.17 32.18 -26.55
C GLY A 281 12.30 32.50 -25.06
N SER A 282 13.42 32.08 -24.47
CA SER A 282 13.76 32.23 -23.05
C SER A 282 14.15 33.64 -22.60
N VAL A 283 14.25 34.62 -23.49
CA VAL A 283 14.68 36.00 -23.14
C VAL A 283 13.88 36.60 -21.98
N PRO A 284 12.53 36.53 -21.95
CA PRO A 284 11.76 37.06 -20.82
C PRO A 284 11.91 36.28 -19.51
N GLU A 285 12.51 35.09 -19.57
CA GLU A 285 12.83 34.29 -18.39
C GLU A 285 14.23 34.61 -17.86
N VAL A 286 15.17 34.98 -18.72
CA VAL A 286 16.57 35.24 -18.33
C VAL A 286 16.80 36.71 -17.98
N ILE A 287 16.19 37.64 -18.72
CA ILE A 287 16.37 39.07 -18.54
C ILE A 287 15.21 39.67 -17.75
N ASP A 288 15.56 40.41 -16.70
CA ASP A 288 14.64 41.20 -15.90
C ASP A 288 14.64 42.62 -16.46
N HIS A 289 13.57 42.98 -17.18
CA HIS A 289 13.44 44.27 -17.87
C HIS A 289 13.62 45.44 -16.89
N GLY A 290 14.53 46.37 -17.22
CA GLY A 290 14.87 47.52 -16.39
C GLY A 290 15.77 47.20 -15.19
N GLN A 291 16.27 45.96 -15.05
CA GLN A 291 17.17 45.56 -13.95
C GLN A 291 18.45 44.89 -14.47
N SER A 292 18.35 43.71 -15.09
CA SER A 292 19.50 43.02 -15.70
C SER A 292 19.70 43.38 -17.18
N GLY A 293 18.74 44.09 -17.77
CA GLY A 293 18.75 44.47 -19.16
C GLY A 293 17.41 45.03 -19.64
N PHE A 294 17.25 45.15 -20.95
CA PHE A 294 16.00 45.59 -21.58
C PHE A 294 15.51 44.56 -22.59
N ILE A 295 14.25 44.18 -22.45
CA ILE A 295 13.53 43.35 -23.42
C ILE A 295 12.88 44.25 -24.45
N VAL A 296 13.12 44.00 -25.74
CA VAL A 296 12.66 44.84 -26.85
C VAL A 296 12.03 44.01 -27.98
N HIS A 297 11.21 44.64 -28.81
CA HIS A 297 10.55 44.02 -29.97
C HIS A 297 11.05 44.58 -31.30
N THR A 298 11.61 45.79 -31.31
CA THR A 298 12.03 46.50 -32.52
C THR A 298 13.43 47.11 -32.37
N VAL A 299 14.08 47.42 -33.51
CA VAL A 299 15.36 48.15 -33.52
C VAL A 299 15.22 49.54 -32.88
N ALA A 300 14.09 50.22 -33.10
CA ALA A 300 13.84 51.53 -32.49
C ALA A 300 13.77 51.46 -30.95
N GLU A 301 13.08 50.45 -30.41
CA GLU A 301 13.07 50.19 -28.96
C GLU A 301 14.46 49.83 -28.43
N ALA A 302 15.25 49.05 -29.18
CA ALA A 302 16.62 48.73 -28.81
C ALA A 302 17.51 49.99 -28.73
N VAL A 303 17.36 50.91 -29.69
CA VAL A 303 18.06 52.21 -29.70
C VAL A 303 17.65 53.06 -28.49
N ALA A 304 16.36 53.10 -28.16
CA ALA A 304 15.88 53.80 -26.96
C ALA A 304 16.42 53.15 -25.67
N ALA A 305 16.50 51.82 -25.61
CA ALA A 305 17.05 51.10 -24.47
C ALA A 305 18.55 51.37 -24.25
N VAL A 306 19.33 51.54 -25.32
CA VAL A 306 20.76 51.93 -25.21
C VAL A 306 20.91 53.27 -24.47
N GLN A 307 20.00 54.22 -24.69
CA GLN A 307 20.04 55.53 -24.03
C GLN A 307 19.73 55.45 -22.52
N GLN A 308 19.08 54.38 -22.07
CA GLN A 308 18.70 54.18 -20.67
C GLN A 308 19.71 53.33 -19.87
N LEU A 309 20.80 52.87 -20.51
CA LEU A 309 21.79 51.99 -19.87
C LEU A 309 22.45 52.60 -18.62
N GLU A 310 22.56 53.94 -18.56
CA GLU A 310 23.10 54.65 -17.39
C GLU A 310 22.28 54.47 -16.11
N HIS A 311 21.00 54.11 -16.24
CA HIS A 311 20.13 53.84 -15.11
C HIS A 311 20.30 52.42 -14.54
N LEU A 312 20.97 51.52 -15.27
CA LEU A 312 21.22 50.15 -14.82
C LEU A 312 22.52 50.06 -14.04
N GLN A 313 22.45 49.44 -12.87
CA GLN A 313 23.59 49.26 -11.99
C GLN A 313 24.23 47.88 -12.23
N ARG A 314 25.47 47.84 -12.75
CA ARG A 314 26.19 46.60 -13.08
C ARG A 314 26.25 45.60 -11.92
N HIS A 315 26.34 46.08 -10.67
CA HIS A 315 26.35 45.21 -9.48
C HIS A 315 25.01 44.49 -9.27
N GLN A 316 23.89 45.10 -9.65
CA GLN A 316 22.57 44.48 -9.60
C GLN A 316 22.43 43.40 -10.68
N VAL A 317 22.93 43.67 -11.90
CA VAL A 317 23.00 42.66 -12.97
C VAL A 317 23.76 41.42 -12.51
N ARG A 318 24.94 41.62 -11.89
CA ARG A 318 25.74 40.54 -11.29
C ARG A 318 25.00 39.80 -10.19
N ALA A 319 24.31 40.51 -9.29
CA ALA A 319 23.56 39.90 -8.20
C ALA A 319 22.44 38.98 -8.71
N ILE A 320 21.72 39.39 -9.75
CA ILE A 320 20.68 38.57 -10.40
C ILE A 320 21.31 37.29 -10.98
N PHE A 321 22.47 37.40 -11.63
CA PHE A 321 23.24 36.23 -12.08
C PHE A 321 23.59 35.29 -10.91
N GLU A 322 24.15 35.81 -9.82
CA GLU A 322 24.56 35.00 -8.67
C GLU A 322 23.38 34.28 -8.00
N GLN A 323 22.23 34.93 -7.96
CA GLN A 323 21.00 34.37 -7.39
C GLN A 323 20.43 33.24 -8.27
N ARG A 324 20.49 33.37 -9.59
CA ARG A 324 19.67 32.56 -10.51
C ARG A 324 20.45 31.69 -11.47
N PHE A 325 21.71 31.97 -11.76
CA PHE A 325 22.44 31.39 -12.90
C PHE A 325 23.83 30.87 -12.53
N THR A 326 24.04 30.52 -11.26
CA THR A 326 25.23 29.81 -10.77
C THR A 326 25.12 28.30 -10.96
N VAL A 327 26.27 27.64 -11.13
CA VAL A 327 26.37 26.18 -11.25
C VAL A 327 25.93 25.48 -9.95
N GLU A 328 26.17 26.09 -8.79
CA GLU A 328 25.77 25.60 -7.48
C GLU A 328 24.25 25.50 -7.38
N ARG A 329 23.54 26.55 -7.81
CA ARG A 329 22.07 26.57 -7.87
C ARG A 329 21.55 25.52 -8.84
N MET A 330 22.08 25.48 -10.07
CA MET A 330 21.70 24.47 -11.07
C MET A 330 21.89 23.05 -10.51
N THR A 331 23.01 22.78 -9.86
CA THR A 331 23.32 21.47 -9.28
C THR A 331 22.37 21.13 -8.12
N ALA A 332 22.04 22.09 -7.26
CA ALA A 332 21.06 21.90 -6.20
C ALA A 332 19.67 21.50 -6.75
N ASP A 333 19.23 22.14 -7.84
CA ASP A 333 17.97 21.81 -8.52
C ASP A 333 17.99 20.37 -9.08
N TYR A 334 19.09 19.95 -9.70
CA TYR A 334 19.26 18.58 -10.20
C TYR A 334 19.30 17.55 -9.05
N LEU A 335 20.04 17.82 -7.98
CA LEU A 335 20.11 16.93 -6.81
C LEU A 335 18.73 16.78 -6.15
N ALA A 336 17.95 17.86 -6.07
CA ALA A 336 16.58 17.80 -5.58
C ALA A 336 15.70 16.91 -6.49
N LEU A 337 15.85 17.02 -7.81
CA LEU A 337 15.15 16.13 -8.75
C LEU A 337 15.58 14.66 -8.57
N TYR A 338 16.87 14.38 -8.51
CA TYR A 338 17.42 13.03 -8.37
C TYR A 338 16.90 12.34 -7.10
N ARG A 339 16.89 13.06 -5.96
CA ARG A 339 16.32 12.54 -4.70
C ARG A 339 14.84 12.18 -4.83
N ARG A 340 14.03 13.05 -5.44
CA ARG A 340 12.60 12.76 -5.67
C ARG A 340 12.39 11.51 -6.53
N MET A 341 13.23 11.31 -7.56
CA MET A 341 13.14 10.13 -8.43
C MET A 341 13.48 8.84 -7.68
N ILE A 342 14.52 8.86 -6.84
CA ILE A 342 14.89 7.72 -5.98
C ILE A 342 13.78 7.42 -4.97
N GLU A 343 13.26 8.43 -4.26
CA GLU A 343 12.20 8.27 -3.27
C GLU A 343 10.90 7.73 -3.87
N HIS A 344 10.54 8.15 -5.08
CA HIS A 344 9.36 7.64 -5.79
C HIS A 344 9.50 6.15 -6.10
N ALA A 345 10.69 5.73 -6.53
CA ALA A 345 10.97 4.33 -6.84
C ALA A 345 10.94 3.42 -5.63
N GLU A 346 11.44 3.90 -4.49
CA GLU A 346 11.34 3.17 -3.22
C GLU A 346 9.90 3.05 -2.73
N ARG A 347 8.99 3.93 -3.16
CA ARG A 347 7.54 3.85 -2.89
C ARG A 347 6.81 2.90 -3.85
N GLU A 348 7.31 2.70 -5.07
CA GLU A 348 6.72 1.80 -6.08
C GLU A 348 7.26 0.35 -6.05
N GLN A 349 8.27 0.04 -5.23
CA GLN A 349 8.68 -1.36 -5.03
C GLN A 349 7.58 -2.17 -4.35
N LYS A 350 7.39 -3.43 -4.83
CA LYS A 350 6.33 -4.40 -4.48
C LYS A 350 5.84 -4.29 -3.03
N PRO A 351 4.53 -4.48 -2.77
CA PRO A 351 4.00 -4.39 -1.41
C PRO A 351 4.79 -5.30 -0.49
N VAL A 352 5.37 -4.72 0.56
CA VAL A 352 6.39 -5.35 1.41
C VAL A 352 5.94 -6.69 2.00
N PHE A 353 4.62 -6.97 2.04
CA PHE A 353 4.04 -8.21 2.56
C PHE A 353 2.83 -8.76 1.75
N ALA A 354 2.75 -8.51 0.44
CA ALA A 354 1.63 -9.00 -0.36
C ALA A 354 1.55 -10.54 -0.42
N ILE A 355 0.32 -11.08 -0.43
CA ILE A 355 0.09 -12.51 -0.68
C ILE A 355 0.21 -12.76 -2.20
N PRO A 356 1.02 -13.73 -2.67
CA PRO A 356 1.23 -13.97 -4.09
C PRO A 356 -0.03 -14.59 -4.70
N GLY A 357 -0.37 -14.18 -5.92
CA GLY A 357 -1.53 -14.69 -6.67
C GLY A 357 -1.38 -16.10 -7.25
N GLY A 358 -0.52 -16.95 -6.69
CA GLY A 358 -0.13 -18.25 -7.27
C GLY A 358 -1.20 -19.34 -7.19
N ALA A 359 -2.15 -19.25 -6.25
CA ALA A 359 -3.22 -20.23 -6.09
C ALA A 359 -4.56 -19.57 -5.67
N SER A 360 -5.65 -19.98 -6.30
CA SER A 360 -7.01 -19.50 -5.98
C SER A 360 -7.65 -20.39 -4.90
N LEU A 361 -7.77 -19.88 -3.67
CA LEU A 361 -8.44 -20.57 -2.56
C LEU A 361 -9.88 -21.01 -2.89
N PRO A 362 -10.70 -20.21 -3.59
CA PRO A 362 -12.03 -20.64 -4.02
C PRO A 362 -12.03 -21.89 -4.92
N GLN A 363 -10.94 -22.13 -5.67
CA GLN A 363 -10.79 -23.33 -6.51
C GLN A 363 -10.48 -24.57 -5.67
N VAL A 364 -9.64 -24.43 -4.63
CA VAL A 364 -9.20 -25.53 -3.76
C VAL A 364 -10.28 -25.92 -2.74
N ARG A 365 -11.11 -24.96 -2.31
CA ARG A 365 -12.16 -25.13 -1.27
C ARG A 365 -11.60 -25.78 0.01
N PRO A 366 -10.65 -25.11 0.69
CA PRO A 366 -9.98 -25.70 1.83
C PRO A 366 -10.94 -25.99 3.00
N ARG A 367 -10.54 -26.93 3.86
CA ARG A 367 -11.15 -27.22 5.16
C ARG A 367 -10.20 -26.76 6.24
N THR A 368 -10.67 -25.82 7.06
CA THR A 368 -9.86 -25.15 8.08
C THR A 368 -10.25 -25.62 9.47
N LEU A 369 -9.25 -25.85 10.32
CA LEU A 369 -9.40 -26.06 11.76
C LEU A 369 -8.45 -25.13 12.50
N LYS A 370 -8.81 -24.67 13.70
CA LYS A 370 -7.92 -23.96 14.62
C LYS A 370 -8.20 -24.31 16.06
N HIS A 371 -7.15 -24.35 16.86
CA HIS A 371 -7.20 -24.32 18.32
C HIS A 371 -5.95 -23.58 18.84
N ASP A 372 -6.17 -22.52 19.63
CA ASP A 372 -5.12 -21.59 20.09
C ASP A 372 -4.19 -21.17 18.92
N ASP A 373 -2.87 -21.33 19.06
CA ASP A 373 -1.85 -20.97 18.06
C ASP A 373 -1.67 -22.00 16.93
N THR A 374 -2.53 -23.03 16.88
CA THR A 374 -2.42 -24.11 15.91
C THR A 374 -3.58 -24.07 14.93
N PHE A 375 -3.28 -24.07 13.64
CA PHE A 375 -4.30 -24.18 12.61
C PHE A 375 -3.91 -25.15 11.50
N GLY A 376 -4.90 -25.71 10.84
CA GLY A 376 -4.75 -26.67 9.76
C GLY A 376 -5.55 -26.24 8.54
N VAL A 377 -4.93 -26.34 7.38
CA VAL A 377 -5.52 -26.04 6.08
C VAL A 377 -5.41 -27.31 5.24
N PHE A 378 -6.56 -27.94 4.99
CA PHE A 378 -6.65 -29.21 4.29
C PHE A 378 -7.45 -29.05 3.01
N ASP A 379 -7.25 -29.93 2.04
CA ASP A 379 -8.17 -30.02 0.92
C ASP A 379 -9.45 -30.82 1.29
N PRO A 380 -10.44 -30.95 0.38
CA PRO A 380 -11.69 -31.66 0.66
C PRO A 380 -11.53 -33.12 1.14
N ASN A 381 -10.47 -33.84 0.75
CA ASN A 381 -10.23 -35.21 1.24
C ASN A 381 -9.58 -35.26 2.63
N GLY A 382 -9.25 -34.10 3.19
CA GLY A 382 -8.50 -33.98 4.44
C GLY A 382 -6.99 -34.18 4.25
N ASP A 383 -6.49 -34.08 3.02
CA ASP A 383 -5.06 -34.15 2.73
C ASP A 383 -4.40 -32.77 2.82
N VAL A 384 -3.08 -32.77 2.97
CA VAL A 384 -2.19 -31.64 2.72
C VAL A 384 -1.30 -32.04 1.55
N LEU A 385 -1.45 -31.40 0.41
CA LEU A 385 -0.65 -31.67 -0.78
C LEU A 385 0.43 -30.59 -0.92
N ALA A 386 1.69 -31.04 -0.96
CA ALA A 386 2.84 -30.16 -1.07
C ALA A 386 2.94 -29.64 -2.50
N THR A 387 2.59 -28.37 -2.69
CA THR A 387 3.01 -27.60 -3.86
C THR A 387 3.70 -26.32 -3.37
N PRO A 388 4.65 -25.74 -4.14
CA PRO A 388 5.40 -24.55 -3.73
C PRO A 388 4.51 -23.39 -3.27
N ASP A 389 3.35 -23.22 -3.91
CA ASP A 389 2.39 -22.13 -3.66
C ASP A 389 1.16 -22.58 -2.87
N SER A 390 1.18 -23.80 -2.27
CA SER A 390 0.05 -24.30 -1.51
C SER A 390 -0.05 -23.63 -0.13
N PRO A 391 -1.21 -23.04 0.22
CA PRO A 391 -1.49 -22.58 1.58
C PRO A 391 -1.81 -23.75 2.54
N GLN A 392 -1.85 -24.99 2.04
CA GLN A 392 -2.16 -26.16 2.85
C GLN A 392 -1.02 -26.48 3.82
N GLY A 393 -1.38 -26.98 5.00
CA GLY A 393 -0.42 -27.35 6.02
C GLY A 393 -1.04 -27.46 7.40
N ILE A 394 -0.26 -27.98 8.34
CA ILE A 394 -0.50 -27.81 9.77
C ILE A 394 0.53 -26.81 10.28
N PHE A 395 0.03 -25.73 10.85
CA PHE A 395 0.82 -24.60 11.33
C PHE A 395 0.71 -24.49 12.85
N HIS A 396 1.81 -24.11 13.49
CA HIS A 396 1.86 -23.77 14.90
C HIS A 396 2.83 -22.61 15.08
N CYS A 397 2.39 -21.53 15.76
CA CYS A 397 3.19 -20.32 15.98
C CYS A 397 3.83 -19.80 14.67
N ASP A 398 2.99 -19.54 13.65
CA ASP A 398 3.38 -19.09 12.30
C ASP A 398 4.37 -20.02 11.54
N THR A 399 4.67 -21.22 12.03
CA THR A 399 5.54 -22.19 11.33
C THR A 399 4.74 -23.35 10.74
N ARG A 400 4.98 -23.72 9.48
CA ARG A 400 4.40 -24.93 8.85
C ARG A 400 5.09 -26.20 9.33
N HIS A 401 4.55 -26.79 10.40
CA HIS A 401 5.03 -28.05 10.99
C HIS A 401 4.83 -29.27 10.10
N LEU A 402 3.88 -29.21 9.17
CA LEU A 402 3.59 -30.31 8.27
C LEU A 402 3.12 -29.78 6.92
N SER A 403 3.94 -29.96 5.89
CA SER A 403 3.74 -29.47 4.52
C SER A 403 3.17 -30.52 3.58
N HIS A 404 3.15 -31.79 4.00
CA HIS A 404 2.53 -32.89 3.27
C HIS A 404 1.88 -33.89 4.22
N TRP A 405 0.63 -34.27 3.96
CA TRP A 405 -0.14 -35.30 4.67
C TRP A 405 -1.11 -35.94 3.68
N CYS A 406 -0.76 -37.09 3.12
CA CYS A 406 -1.56 -37.71 2.06
C CYS A 406 -1.92 -39.15 2.38
N LEU A 407 -3.22 -39.48 2.31
CA LEU A 407 -3.71 -40.84 2.42
C LEU A 407 -3.83 -41.50 1.05
N THR A 408 -3.23 -42.68 0.89
CA THR A 408 -3.46 -43.53 -0.29
C THR A 408 -3.90 -44.94 0.11
N LEU A 409 -4.73 -45.55 -0.74
CA LEU A 409 -5.16 -46.93 -0.66
C LEU A 409 -4.65 -47.65 -1.90
N GLN A 410 -3.78 -48.64 -1.71
CA GLN A 410 -3.11 -49.37 -2.79
C GLN A 410 -2.35 -48.44 -3.77
N GLY A 411 -1.77 -47.37 -3.25
CA GLY A 411 -1.03 -46.37 -4.03
C GLY A 411 -1.89 -45.35 -4.76
N LEU A 412 -3.22 -45.48 -4.70
CA LEU A 412 -4.15 -44.52 -5.30
C LEU A 412 -4.82 -43.67 -4.23
N ARG A 413 -5.12 -42.43 -4.59
CA ARG A 413 -5.89 -41.53 -3.73
C ARG A 413 -7.35 -42.00 -3.66
N PRO A 414 -7.97 -42.11 -2.47
CA PRO A 414 -9.38 -42.43 -2.35
C PRO A 414 -10.29 -41.40 -3.03
N LEU A 415 -11.44 -41.85 -3.51
CA LEU A 415 -12.52 -41.03 -4.05
C LEU A 415 -13.25 -40.31 -2.91
N LEU A 416 -13.52 -39.01 -3.06
CA LEU A 416 -14.27 -38.23 -2.08
C LEU A 416 -15.77 -38.53 -2.16
N LEU A 417 -16.39 -38.89 -1.04
CA LEU A 417 -17.84 -38.99 -0.92
C LEU A 417 -18.44 -37.77 -0.21
N SER A 418 -17.81 -37.32 0.87
CA SER A 418 -18.21 -36.12 1.60
C SER A 418 -17.06 -35.51 2.40
N SER A 419 -17.16 -34.22 2.67
CA SER A 419 -16.19 -33.45 3.47
C SER A 419 -16.94 -32.47 4.37
N THR A 420 -17.24 -32.91 5.59
CA THR A 420 -18.16 -32.24 6.50
C THR A 420 -17.39 -31.71 7.71
N LEU A 421 -17.39 -30.39 7.86
CA LEU A 421 -17.04 -29.74 9.11
C LEU A 421 -18.29 -29.70 9.98
N ARG A 422 -18.21 -30.26 11.20
CA ARG A 422 -19.35 -30.22 12.14
C ARG A 422 -19.83 -28.79 12.34
N ASP A 423 -21.10 -28.65 12.69
CA ASP A 423 -21.73 -27.35 12.96
C ASP A 423 -20.99 -26.56 14.06
N ASP A 424 -20.34 -27.26 15.00
CA ASP A 424 -19.56 -26.68 16.10
C ASP A 424 -18.07 -26.45 15.76
N ASN A 425 -17.62 -26.70 14.53
CA ASN A 425 -16.22 -26.69 14.09
C ASN A 425 -15.28 -27.62 14.87
N ALA A 426 -15.78 -28.43 15.79
CA ALA A 426 -14.95 -29.23 16.69
C ALA A 426 -14.29 -30.43 15.99
N MET A 427 -14.73 -30.78 14.78
CA MET A 427 -14.19 -31.92 14.04
C MET A 427 -14.47 -31.81 12.54
N LEU A 428 -13.47 -32.08 11.73
CA LEU A 428 -13.59 -32.37 10.30
C LEU A 428 -13.80 -33.87 10.09
N THR A 429 -14.78 -34.26 9.27
CA THR A 429 -14.97 -35.64 8.83
C THR A 429 -14.97 -35.73 7.31
N CYS A 430 -14.16 -36.62 6.77
CA CYS A 430 -14.12 -36.93 5.35
C CYS A 430 -14.52 -38.40 5.16
N ASP A 431 -15.61 -38.65 4.42
CA ASP A 431 -15.98 -39.98 3.97
C ASP A 431 -15.44 -40.19 2.56
N LEU A 432 -14.71 -41.29 2.36
CA LEU A 432 -13.99 -41.61 1.14
C LEU A 432 -14.25 -43.07 0.73
N SER A 433 -13.97 -43.40 -0.53
CA SER A 433 -14.00 -44.79 -1.00
C SER A 433 -12.85 -45.16 -1.92
N ASN A 434 -12.64 -46.45 -2.17
CA ASN A 434 -11.64 -46.91 -3.12
C ASN A 434 -12.08 -46.66 -4.58
N PRO A 435 -11.14 -46.31 -5.47
CA PRO A 435 -11.34 -46.43 -6.91
C PRO A 435 -11.28 -47.90 -7.37
N ASP A 436 -11.49 -48.14 -8.66
CA ASP A 436 -11.19 -49.45 -9.28
C ASP A 436 -9.70 -49.76 -9.12
N LEU A 437 -9.40 -50.96 -8.63
CA LEU A 437 -8.01 -51.43 -8.43
C LEU A 437 -7.69 -52.58 -9.37
N TYR A 438 -6.52 -52.49 -9.99
CA TYR A 438 -6.04 -53.43 -11.00
C TYR A 438 -4.80 -54.17 -10.50
N ASP A 439 -4.62 -55.40 -10.96
CA ASP A 439 -3.42 -56.19 -10.72
C ASP A 439 -2.31 -55.75 -11.70
N ARG A 440 -1.10 -56.33 -11.58
CA ARG A 440 0.03 -56.00 -12.45
C ARG A 440 -0.20 -56.37 -13.93
N GLN A 441 -1.22 -57.17 -14.23
CA GLN A 441 -1.59 -57.61 -15.58
C GLN A 441 -2.76 -56.78 -16.14
N GLY A 442 -3.16 -55.71 -15.44
CA GLY A 442 -4.26 -54.83 -15.85
C GLY A 442 -5.66 -55.41 -15.61
N ARG A 443 -5.79 -56.52 -14.87
CA ARG A 443 -7.10 -57.08 -14.51
C ARG A 443 -7.61 -56.45 -13.23
N ARG A 444 -8.85 -55.95 -13.25
CA ARG A 444 -9.50 -55.39 -12.07
C ARG A 444 -9.75 -56.48 -11.03
N TRP A 445 -9.22 -56.31 -9.82
CA TRP A 445 -9.40 -57.26 -8.72
C TRP A 445 -10.26 -56.73 -7.57
N LEU A 446 -10.48 -55.40 -7.53
CA LEU A 446 -11.42 -54.74 -6.61
C LEU A 446 -12.19 -53.66 -7.36
N LEU A 447 -13.52 -53.74 -7.29
CA LEU A 447 -14.43 -52.71 -7.81
C LEU A 447 -14.41 -51.47 -6.90
N HIS A 448 -14.62 -50.30 -7.50
CA HIS A 448 -14.85 -49.05 -6.77
C HIS A 448 -16.03 -49.18 -5.79
N ASN A 449 -16.07 -48.30 -4.78
CA ASN A 449 -17.17 -48.22 -3.80
C ASN A 449 -17.33 -49.42 -2.84
N LEU A 450 -16.34 -50.32 -2.73
CA LEU A 450 -16.40 -51.49 -1.84
C LEU A 450 -15.66 -51.32 -0.52
N ILE A 451 -14.73 -50.37 -0.44
CA ILE A 451 -13.99 -50.04 0.78
C ILE A 451 -14.34 -48.62 1.15
N HIS A 452 -14.86 -48.44 2.37
CA HIS A 452 -15.17 -47.13 2.92
C HIS A 452 -14.05 -46.71 3.88
N LEU A 453 -13.58 -45.47 3.73
CA LEU A 453 -12.64 -44.84 4.65
C LEU A 453 -13.31 -43.62 5.26
N ARG A 454 -13.30 -43.52 6.58
CA ARG A 454 -13.74 -42.33 7.31
C ARG A 454 -12.58 -41.74 8.08
N ARG A 455 -12.20 -40.52 7.74
CA ARG A 455 -11.23 -39.71 8.47
C ARG A 455 -11.97 -38.77 9.40
N SER A 456 -11.59 -38.72 10.67
CA SER A 456 -12.14 -37.78 11.66
C SER A 456 -10.98 -37.04 12.33
N ARG A 457 -10.91 -35.71 12.17
CA ARG A 457 -9.78 -34.88 12.62
C ARG A 457 -10.21 -33.68 13.46
N PHE A 458 -9.42 -33.33 14.47
CA PHE A 458 -9.56 -32.09 15.24
C PHE A 458 -8.19 -31.60 15.73
N LEU A 459 -8.12 -30.33 16.13
CA LEU A 459 -6.94 -29.72 16.74
C LEU A 459 -7.17 -29.50 18.24
N TRP A 460 -6.14 -29.71 19.04
CA TRP A 460 -6.16 -29.44 20.47
C TRP A 460 -4.74 -29.24 21.01
N ARG A 461 -4.46 -28.06 21.57
CA ARG A 461 -3.23 -27.72 22.31
C ARG A 461 -1.93 -28.09 21.58
N GLY A 462 -1.76 -27.60 20.35
CA GLY A 462 -0.55 -27.86 19.56
C GLY A 462 -0.51 -29.23 18.88
N ALA A 463 -1.59 -30.01 18.94
CA ALA A 463 -1.66 -31.32 18.31
C ALA A 463 -2.87 -31.47 17.37
N CYS A 464 -2.66 -32.18 16.27
CA CYS A 464 -3.69 -32.66 15.37
C CYS A 464 -3.95 -34.14 15.62
N PHE A 465 -5.17 -34.47 15.98
CA PHE A 465 -5.61 -35.84 16.22
C PHE A 465 -6.46 -36.33 15.06
N GLU A 466 -6.19 -37.55 14.59
CA GLU A 466 -6.94 -38.16 13.51
C GLU A 466 -7.30 -39.62 13.81
N ARG A 467 -8.53 -40.00 13.44
CA ARG A 467 -8.97 -41.40 13.39
C ARG A 467 -9.35 -41.76 11.97
N ILE A 468 -8.75 -42.82 11.44
CA ILE A 468 -9.04 -43.38 10.12
C ILE A 468 -9.72 -44.73 10.31
N ARG A 469 -11.01 -44.81 10.02
CA ARG A 469 -11.77 -46.07 10.04
C ARG A 469 -11.87 -46.63 8.62
N VAL A 470 -11.47 -47.87 8.42
CA VAL A 470 -11.57 -48.58 7.14
C VAL A 470 -12.56 -49.73 7.29
N ARG A 471 -13.54 -49.82 6.39
CA ARG A 471 -14.57 -50.87 6.38
C ARG A 471 -14.64 -51.55 5.02
N ASN A 472 -14.72 -52.88 5.04
CA ASN A 472 -14.93 -53.70 3.85
C ASN A 472 -16.43 -53.98 3.64
N PHE A 473 -17.01 -53.51 2.54
CA PHE A 473 -18.37 -53.80 2.09
C PHE A 473 -18.43 -54.89 1.01
N ASP A 474 -17.29 -55.42 0.59
CA ASP A 474 -17.25 -56.60 -0.26
C ASP A 474 -17.71 -57.84 0.51
N GLN A 475 -18.23 -58.82 -0.23
CA GLN A 475 -18.58 -60.14 0.29
C GLN A 475 -17.36 -61.04 0.52
N ARG A 476 -16.17 -60.61 0.07
CA ARG A 476 -14.91 -61.35 0.22
C ARG A 476 -13.97 -60.65 1.19
N SER A 477 -13.13 -61.43 1.85
CA SER A 477 -12.02 -60.90 2.63
C SER A 477 -11.02 -60.18 1.73
N ARG A 478 -10.58 -58.99 2.12
CA ARG A 478 -9.65 -58.15 1.35
C ARG A 478 -8.38 -57.88 2.14
N ARG A 479 -7.24 -57.97 1.43
CA ARG A 479 -5.94 -57.49 1.90
C ARG A 479 -5.67 -56.14 1.23
N LEU A 480 -5.52 -55.11 2.05
CA LEU A 480 -5.43 -53.72 1.60
C LEU A 480 -4.18 -53.08 2.19
N ARG A 481 -3.40 -52.40 1.34
CA ARG A 481 -2.30 -51.55 1.77
C ARG A 481 -2.78 -50.11 1.89
N LEU A 482 -2.70 -49.55 3.09
CA LEU A 482 -2.96 -48.14 3.37
C LEU A 482 -1.63 -47.43 3.63
N GLN A 483 -1.40 -46.29 2.99
CA GLN A 483 -0.17 -45.51 3.19
C GLN A 483 -0.51 -44.08 3.58
N LEU A 484 0.21 -43.55 4.56
CA LEU A 484 0.19 -42.15 4.96
C LEU A 484 1.55 -41.54 4.62
N GLY A 485 1.59 -40.70 3.60
CA GLY A 485 2.78 -39.92 3.25
C GLY A 485 2.82 -38.62 4.04
N PHE A 486 4.01 -38.24 4.52
CA PHE A 486 4.20 -37.01 5.28
C PHE A 486 5.53 -36.32 5.03
N ALA A 487 5.55 -34.99 5.18
CA ALA A 487 6.74 -34.17 5.15
C ALA A 487 6.54 -32.92 6.01
N ALA A 488 7.63 -32.41 6.57
CA ALA A 488 7.70 -31.12 7.25
C ALA A 488 8.77 -30.29 6.55
N ASP A 489 8.45 -29.04 6.22
CA ASP A 489 9.43 -28.09 5.71
C ASP A 489 9.79 -27.01 6.74
N PHE A 490 8.98 -26.83 7.80
CA PHE A 490 9.17 -25.81 8.84
C PHE A 490 9.30 -24.40 8.27
N ARG A 491 8.64 -24.12 7.15
CA ARG A 491 8.62 -22.77 6.57
C ARG A 491 7.83 -21.82 7.45
N ASP A 492 8.34 -20.60 7.62
CA ASP A 492 7.58 -19.52 8.22
C ASP A 492 6.38 -19.16 7.32
N LEU A 493 5.27 -18.72 7.93
CA LEU A 493 4.06 -18.32 7.21
C LEU A 493 4.34 -17.25 6.15
N PHE A 494 5.28 -16.34 6.40
CA PHE A 494 5.66 -15.31 5.42
C PHE A 494 6.45 -15.89 4.23
N GLU A 495 7.25 -16.94 4.43
CA GLU A 495 7.82 -17.72 3.32
C GLU A 495 6.72 -18.40 2.50
N VAL A 496 5.68 -18.93 3.16
CA VAL A 496 4.51 -19.53 2.47
C VAL A 496 3.69 -18.46 1.73
N ARG A 497 3.67 -17.22 2.23
CA ARG A 497 3.17 -16.01 1.53
C ARG A 497 4.16 -15.50 0.47
N GLY A 498 5.13 -16.30 0.05
CA GLY A 498 6.03 -15.98 -1.07
C GLY A 498 7.13 -14.96 -0.76
N GLN A 499 7.29 -14.52 0.48
CA GLN A 499 8.46 -13.74 0.88
C GLN A 499 9.71 -14.60 0.68
N GLN A 500 10.69 -14.06 -0.04
CA GLN A 500 11.95 -14.76 -0.30
C GLN A 500 12.87 -14.57 0.90
N ARG A 501 13.39 -15.68 1.43
CA ARG A 501 14.34 -15.70 2.54
C ARG A 501 15.71 -16.15 2.02
N SER A 502 16.77 -15.44 2.37
CA SER A 502 18.12 -15.70 1.86
C SER A 502 18.75 -16.97 2.45
N GLN A 503 18.43 -17.29 3.70
CA GLN A 503 18.96 -18.42 4.44
C GLN A 503 17.85 -19.11 5.24
N ARG A 504 18.03 -20.40 5.51
CA ARG A 504 17.21 -21.18 6.44
C ARG A 504 18.11 -21.90 7.44
N GLY A 505 17.56 -22.30 8.57
CA GLY A 505 18.23 -23.12 9.57
C GLY A 505 18.50 -24.56 9.10
N GLU A 506 18.87 -25.41 10.05
CA GLU A 506 19.27 -26.79 9.79
C GLU A 506 18.08 -27.76 9.93
N THR A 507 17.85 -28.57 8.88
CA THR A 507 16.88 -29.68 8.95
C THR A 507 17.58 -30.96 9.38
N HIS A 508 17.06 -31.60 10.42
CA HIS A 508 17.64 -32.81 10.99
C HIS A 508 17.06 -34.08 10.35
N ALA A 509 17.85 -35.16 10.36
CA ALA A 509 17.36 -36.47 9.93
C ALA A 509 16.18 -36.94 10.79
N ALA A 510 15.18 -37.53 10.15
CA ALA A 510 13.99 -38.03 10.84
C ALA A 510 14.35 -39.15 11.82
N GLN A 511 13.91 -39.03 13.07
CA GLN A 511 14.11 -40.04 14.10
C GLN A 511 12.93 -40.99 14.11
N CYS A 512 13.15 -42.23 13.64
CA CYS A 512 12.11 -43.25 13.52
C CYS A 512 12.20 -44.26 14.67
N GLN A 513 11.05 -44.62 15.23
CA GLN A 513 10.87 -45.71 16.19
C GLN A 513 9.68 -46.58 15.75
N VAL A 514 9.37 -47.66 16.46
CA VAL A 514 8.37 -48.66 16.03
C VAL A 514 6.99 -48.06 15.68
N GLN A 515 6.54 -47.05 16.43
CA GLN A 515 5.20 -46.48 16.28
C GLN A 515 5.19 -44.94 16.24
N GLN A 516 6.37 -44.33 16.11
CA GLN A 516 6.50 -42.89 16.07
C GLN A 516 7.66 -42.43 15.21
N VAL A 517 7.50 -41.26 14.60
CA VAL A 517 8.55 -40.57 13.85
C VAL A 517 8.60 -39.12 14.32
N ARG A 518 9.80 -38.58 14.52
CA ARG A 518 10.03 -37.18 14.84
C ARG A 518 10.80 -36.51 13.71
N LEU A 519 10.21 -35.44 13.19
CA LEU A 519 10.83 -34.50 12.26
C LEU A 519 11.31 -33.29 13.07
N SER A 520 12.47 -32.73 12.74
CA SER A 520 13.06 -31.64 13.53
C SER A 520 13.83 -30.66 12.66
N TYR A 521 13.81 -29.41 13.08
CA TYR A 521 14.49 -28.29 12.43
C TYR A 521 14.97 -27.31 13.51
N THR A 522 16.24 -26.91 13.43
CA THR A 522 16.77 -25.83 14.25
C THR A 522 16.74 -24.56 13.40
N GLY A 523 15.95 -23.57 13.81
CA GLY A 523 15.87 -22.28 13.13
C GLY A 523 17.15 -21.45 13.29
N LEU A 524 17.25 -20.36 12.53
CA LEU A 524 18.33 -19.38 12.69
C LEU A 524 18.23 -18.60 14.02
N ASP A 525 17.10 -18.73 14.72
CA ASP A 525 16.85 -18.23 16.08
C ASP A 525 17.32 -19.21 17.17
N ASP A 526 18.11 -20.23 16.80
CA ASP A 526 18.53 -21.36 17.65
C ASP A 526 17.35 -22.19 18.23
N GLY A 527 16.13 -21.92 17.79
CA GLY A 527 14.91 -22.57 18.26
C GLY A 527 14.72 -23.95 17.63
N LEU A 528 14.71 -25.00 18.46
CA LEU A 528 14.40 -26.36 18.01
C LEU A 528 12.88 -26.53 17.83
N ARG A 529 12.44 -26.71 16.58
CA ARG A 529 11.07 -27.01 16.20
C ARG A 529 10.95 -28.49 15.90
N THR A 530 9.93 -29.13 16.46
CA THR A 530 9.71 -30.58 16.27
C THR A 530 8.28 -30.89 15.86
N THR A 531 8.11 -31.88 15.00
CA THR A 531 6.82 -32.47 14.66
C THR A 531 6.90 -33.96 14.90
N THR A 532 6.17 -34.46 15.91
CA THR A 532 6.15 -35.88 16.26
C THR A 532 4.84 -36.51 15.82
N LEU A 533 4.92 -37.52 14.94
CA LEU A 533 3.78 -38.33 14.51
C LEU A 533 3.79 -39.65 15.27
N ARG A 534 2.67 -40.01 15.91
CA ARG A 534 2.47 -41.28 16.62
C ARG A 534 1.29 -42.03 16.02
N PHE A 535 1.43 -43.34 15.90
CA PHE A 535 0.44 -44.21 15.27
C PHE A 535 -0.03 -45.30 16.24
N GLU A 536 -1.33 -45.60 16.24
CA GLU A 536 -1.90 -46.73 16.98
C GLU A 536 -2.99 -47.42 16.13
N PRO A 537 -2.85 -48.71 15.78
CA PRO A 537 -1.72 -49.60 16.06
C PRO A 537 -0.41 -49.16 15.37
N PRO A 538 0.76 -49.73 15.72
CA PRO A 538 2.01 -49.48 15.00
C PRO A 538 1.88 -49.88 13.51
N PRO A 539 2.44 -49.10 12.58
CA PRO A 539 2.51 -49.46 11.17
C PRO A 539 3.45 -50.67 10.94
N GLN A 540 3.24 -51.40 9.85
CA GLN A 540 4.14 -52.49 9.45
C GLN A 540 5.48 -51.95 8.94
N GLN A 541 5.49 -50.78 8.32
CA GLN A 541 6.70 -50.06 7.92
C GLN A 541 6.54 -48.59 8.27
N LEU A 542 7.57 -48.02 8.89
CA LEU A 542 7.67 -46.60 9.19
C LEU A 542 9.07 -46.11 8.84
N ASP A 543 9.13 -45.06 8.04
CA ASP A 543 10.35 -44.32 7.75
C ASP A 543 10.13 -42.81 7.94
N GLY A 544 11.10 -41.99 7.58
CA GLY A 544 11.04 -40.53 7.74
C GLY A 544 10.02 -39.81 6.84
N ARG A 545 9.33 -40.52 5.93
CA ARG A 545 8.46 -39.94 4.90
C ARG A 545 7.09 -40.62 4.80
N GLN A 546 6.94 -41.85 5.28
CA GLN A 546 5.68 -42.59 5.17
C GLN A 546 5.47 -43.63 6.28
N ALA A 547 4.19 -43.91 6.55
CA ALA A 547 3.73 -45.01 7.37
C ALA A 547 2.84 -45.95 6.54
N GLN A 548 3.16 -47.25 6.49
CA GLN A 548 2.41 -48.25 5.76
C GLN A 548 1.70 -49.23 6.70
N PHE A 549 0.42 -49.46 6.41
CA PHE A 549 -0.43 -50.41 7.11
C PHE A 549 -0.94 -51.51 6.16
N GLU A 550 -0.81 -52.77 6.58
CA GLU A 550 -1.39 -53.94 5.91
C GLU A 550 -2.66 -54.36 6.66
N LEU A 551 -3.81 -54.13 6.04
CA LEU A 551 -5.11 -54.42 6.61
C LEU A 551 -5.68 -55.69 5.99
N HIS A 552 -5.99 -56.67 6.84
CA HIS A 552 -6.77 -57.84 6.48
C HIS A 552 -8.18 -57.65 7.04
N LEU A 553 -9.17 -57.50 6.16
CA LEU A 553 -10.56 -57.22 6.54
C LEU A 553 -11.48 -58.30 5.98
N ALA A 554 -12.16 -59.04 6.84
CA ALA A 554 -13.26 -59.93 6.45
C ALA A 554 -14.44 -59.13 5.88
N ALA A 555 -15.39 -59.82 5.24
CA ALA A 555 -16.61 -59.20 4.75
C ALA A 555 -17.35 -58.49 5.89
N GLY A 556 -17.65 -57.20 5.72
CA GLY A 556 -18.31 -56.37 6.75
C GLY A 556 -17.39 -55.85 7.87
N GLU A 557 -16.16 -56.35 8.01
CA GLU A 557 -15.24 -55.96 9.09
C GLU A 557 -14.83 -54.48 8.98
N SER A 558 -14.61 -53.84 10.13
CA SER A 558 -14.02 -52.51 10.23
C SER A 558 -12.79 -52.50 11.14
N ARG A 559 -11.75 -51.75 10.76
CA ARG A 559 -10.60 -51.43 11.63
C ARG A 559 -10.42 -49.92 11.75
N SER A 560 -9.84 -49.47 12.86
CA SER A 560 -9.53 -48.06 13.10
C SER A 560 -8.05 -47.87 13.39
N LEU A 561 -7.47 -46.84 12.77
CA LEU A 561 -6.13 -46.33 13.04
C LEU A 561 -6.28 -44.97 13.72
N PHE A 562 -5.42 -44.69 14.68
CA PHE A 562 -5.35 -43.41 15.38
C PHE A 562 -3.99 -42.79 15.14
N VAL A 563 -3.98 -41.49 14.87
CA VAL A 563 -2.78 -40.70 14.62
C VAL A 563 -2.81 -39.46 15.51
N GLU A 564 -1.68 -39.16 16.14
CA GLU A 564 -1.40 -37.88 16.80
C GLU A 564 -0.23 -37.22 16.09
N ILE A 565 -0.41 -35.98 15.65
CA ILE A 565 0.62 -35.12 15.07
C ILE A 565 0.83 -33.97 16.04
N ASN A 566 1.92 -34.02 16.82
CA ASN A 566 2.23 -33.03 17.85
C ASN A 566 3.30 -32.04 17.35
N CYS A 567 3.04 -30.73 17.47
CA CYS A 567 3.91 -29.64 16.97
C CYS A 567 4.94 -29.16 18.01
N GLY A 568 5.46 -30.07 18.85
CA GLY A 568 6.49 -29.77 19.85
C GLY A 568 5.95 -29.38 21.22
N THR A 569 4.66 -29.59 21.49
CA THR A 569 4.06 -29.29 22.81
C THR A 569 4.23 -30.45 23.80
N PRO A 570 4.17 -30.19 25.13
CA PRO A 570 4.28 -31.23 26.15
C PRO A 570 3.29 -32.38 25.93
N ARG A 571 3.83 -33.60 25.89
CA ARG A 571 3.08 -34.81 25.55
C ARG A 571 2.19 -35.28 26.69
N LEU A 572 1.01 -35.79 26.36
CA LEU A 572 0.18 -36.55 27.29
C LEU A 572 0.75 -37.98 27.50
N PRO A 573 0.73 -38.53 28.73
CA PRO A 573 1.26 -39.86 29.01
C PRO A 573 0.38 -41.02 28.51
N TRP A 574 -0.60 -40.74 27.65
CA TRP A 574 -1.62 -41.70 27.20
C TRP A 574 -1.27 -42.39 25.88
N SER A 575 -1.96 -43.51 25.59
CA SER A 575 -2.00 -44.09 24.25
C SER A 575 -2.65 -43.10 23.27
N VAL A 576 -2.35 -43.22 21.98
CA VAL A 576 -2.87 -42.31 20.94
C VAL A 576 -4.40 -42.41 20.89
N ARG A 577 -4.94 -43.63 21.01
CA ARG A 577 -6.37 -43.87 21.06
C ARG A 577 -7.04 -43.21 22.25
N HIS A 578 -6.48 -43.33 23.46
CA HIS A 578 -7.03 -42.68 24.64
C HIS A 578 -6.97 -41.16 24.48
N ALA A 579 -5.80 -40.62 24.09
CA ALA A 579 -5.60 -39.19 23.86
C ALA A 579 -6.60 -38.60 22.85
N PHE A 580 -6.94 -39.34 21.79
CA PHE A 580 -7.97 -38.93 20.83
C PHE A 580 -9.34 -38.70 21.51
N PHE A 581 -9.83 -39.68 22.29
CA PHE A 581 -11.17 -39.59 22.89
C PHE A 581 -11.24 -38.60 24.05
N SER A 582 -10.19 -38.48 24.88
CA SER A 582 -10.15 -37.48 25.94
C SER A 582 -10.07 -36.06 25.37
N SER A 583 -9.18 -35.83 24.39
CA SER A 583 -8.97 -34.50 23.80
C SER A 583 -10.19 -34.03 23.00
N VAL A 584 -10.88 -34.88 22.25
CA VAL A 584 -12.09 -34.45 21.52
C VAL A 584 -13.24 -34.09 22.47
N ARG A 585 -13.35 -34.78 23.61
CA ARG A 585 -14.32 -34.45 24.65
C ARG A 585 -14.03 -33.08 25.24
N ASP A 586 -12.75 -32.82 25.54
CA ASP A 586 -12.32 -31.58 26.19
C ASP A 586 -12.42 -30.39 25.21
N ALA A 587 -12.01 -30.55 23.95
CA ALA A 587 -12.19 -29.56 22.88
C ALA A 587 -13.67 -29.17 22.70
N ARG A 588 -14.57 -30.16 22.64
CA ARG A 588 -16.02 -29.92 22.55
C ARG A 588 -16.60 -29.29 23.81
N ARG A 589 -16.04 -29.58 24.98
CA ARG A 589 -16.49 -28.96 26.23
C ARG A 589 -16.14 -27.48 26.23
N GLU A 590 -14.92 -27.12 25.82
CA GLU A 590 -14.47 -25.74 25.73
C GLU A 590 -15.30 -24.91 24.75
N LEU A 591 -15.47 -25.40 23.51
CA LEU A 591 -16.30 -24.72 22.50
C LEU A 591 -17.75 -24.53 22.97
N ARG A 592 -18.34 -25.54 23.62
CA ARG A 592 -19.70 -25.40 24.20
C ARG A 592 -19.74 -24.39 25.33
N THR A 593 -18.74 -24.36 26.21
CA THR A 593 -18.65 -23.34 27.27
C THR A 593 -18.56 -21.94 26.65
N PHE A 594 -17.78 -21.76 25.58
CA PHE A 594 -17.68 -20.48 24.91
C PHE A 594 -19.00 -20.06 24.27
N ALA A 595 -19.58 -20.92 23.42
CA ALA A 595 -20.85 -20.66 22.75
C ALA A 595 -22.03 -20.47 23.72
N SER A 596 -22.01 -21.12 24.89
CA SER A 596 -23.10 -21.00 25.88
C SER A 596 -23.28 -19.59 26.45
N ARG A 597 -22.26 -18.73 26.35
CA ARG A 597 -22.34 -17.33 26.83
C ARG A 597 -23.11 -16.42 25.88
N ALA A 598 -23.13 -16.74 24.59
CA ALA A 598 -23.78 -15.92 23.58
C ALA A 598 -25.31 -16.08 23.61
N THR A 599 -26.00 -14.98 23.32
CA THR A 599 -27.42 -14.99 22.91
C THR A 599 -27.59 -15.93 21.71
N ALA A 600 -28.57 -16.83 21.76
CA ALA A 600 -28.88 -17.69 20.62
C ALA A 600 -29.91 -17.01 19.72
N ILE A 601 -29.68 -17.07 18.40
CA ILE A 601 -30.50 -16.42 17.39
C ILE A 601 -31.19 -17.50 16.56
N HIS A 602 -32.50 -17.37 16.37
CA HIS A 602 -33.27 -18.21 15.49
C HIS A 602 -34.23 -17.35 14.67
N THR A 603 -34.29 -17.54 13.35
CA THR A 603 -35.12 -16.73 12.46
C THR A 603 -36.11 -17.59 11.69
N SER A 604 -37.04 -16.94 10.97
CA SER A 604 -37.97 -17.62 10.07
C SER A 604 -37.32 -18.19 8.81
N HIS A 605 -36.02 -17.99 8.59
CA HIS A 605 -35.33 -18.39 7.36
C HIS A 605 -34.18 -19.37 7.64
N GLU A 606 -34.36 -20.65 7.26
CA GLU A 606 -33.42 -21.73 7.63
C GLU A 606 -32.00 -21.53 7.09
N VAL A 607 -31.88 -21.05 5.86
CA VAL A 607 -30.56 -20.74 5.26
C VAL A 607 -29.82 -19.65 6.04
N PHE A 608 -30.54 -18.65 6.58
CA PHE A 608 -29.93 -17.62 7.42
C PHE A 608 -29.54 -18.20 8.78
N ASN A 609 -30.35 -19.09 9.35
CA ASN A 609 -30.02 -19.83 10.58
C ASN A 609 -28.74 -20.67 10.41
N GLU A 610 -28.51 -21.27 9.23
CA GLU A 610 -27.25 -21.96 8.90
C GLU A 610 -26.06 -21.00 8.86
N ALA A 611 -26.20 -19.85 8.17
CA ALA A 611 -25.15 -18.84 8.07
C ALA A 611 -24.77 -18.24 9.44
N VAL A 612 -25.76 -17.93 10.29
CA VAL A 612 -25.57 -17.43 11.66
C VAL A 612 -24.89 -18.48 12.54
N ARG A 613 -25.31 -19.75 12.48
CA ARG A 613 -24.63 -20.83 13.22
C ARG A 613 -23.18 -21.01 12.77
N ARG A 614 -22.92 -20.99 11.46
CA ARG A 614 -21.55 -21.08 10.93
C ARG A 614 -20.70 -19.91 11.40
N SER A 615 -21.23 -18.70 11.34
CA SER A 615 -20.58 -17.47 11.80
C SER A 615 -20.14 -17.55 13.26
N ILE A 616 -21.05 -17.96 14.16
CA ILE A 616 -20.76 -18.13 15.59
C ILE A 616 -19.68 -19.21 15.81
N SER A 617 -19.79 -20.35 15.12
CA SER A 617 -18.82 -21.43 15.26
C SER A 617 -17.44 -21.05 14.72
N ASP A 618 -17.37 -20.28 13.63
CA ASP A 618 -16.11 -19.80 13.06
C ASP A 618 -15.45 -18.80 14.01
N LEU A 619 -16.20 -17.87 14.60
CA LEU A 619 -15.71 -16.94 15.62
C LEU A 619 -15.10 -17.65 16.83
N TYR A 620 -15.80 -18.63 17.40
CA TYR A 620 -15.27 -19.36 18.56
C TYR A 620 -14.11 -20.28 18.22
N MET A 621 -14.04 -20.81 16.99
CA MET A 621 -12.85 -21.53 16.52
C MET A 621 -11.65 -20.58 16.34
N LEU A 622 -11.89 -19.35 15.88
CA LEU A 622 -10.85 -18.31 15.74
C LEU A 622 -10.38 -17.74 17.08
N THR A 623 -11.18 -17.86 18.14
CA THR A 623 -10.89 -17.32 19.47
C THR A 623 -9.89 -18.18 20.25
N SER A 624 -8.81 -17.57 20.71
CA SER A 624 -7.83 -18.16 21.64
C SER A 624 -8.09 -17.68 23.07
N LYS A 625 -7.68 -18.47 24.07
CA LYS A 625 -7.75 -18.05 25.48
C LYS A 625 -6.42 -17.44 25.94
N THR A 626 -6.42 -16.16 26.26
CA THR A 626 -5.27 -15.45 26.81
C THR A 626 -5.37 -15.30 28.34
N LEU A 627 -4.31 -14.80 28.98
CA LEU A 627 -4.31 -14.44 30.41
C LEU A 627 -5.38 -13.38 30.76
N HIS A 628 -5.79 -12.57 29.80
CA HIS A 628 -6.73 -11.47 29.99
C HIS A 628 -8.18 -11.84 29.61
N GLY A 629 -8.39 -13.02 29.02
CA GLY A 629 -9.68 -13.48 28.53
C GLY A 629 -9.62 -13.95 27.09
N LEU A 630 -10.77 -13.94 26.42
CA LEU A 630 -10.89 -14.42 25.05
C LEU A 630 -10.37 -13.39 24.06
N TYR A 631 -9.63 -13.85 23.06
CA TYR A 631 -9.10 -13.01 22.01
C TYR A 631 -9.33 -13.66 20.64
N PRO A 632 -10.13 -13.06 19.75
CA PRO A 632 -10.30 -13.56 18.39
C PRO A 632 -9.04 -13.28 17.56
N TYR A 633 -8.47 -14.32 16.94
CA TYR A 633 -7.42 -14.15 15.93
C TYR A 633 -8.07 -13.78 14.59
N ALA A 634 -7.37 -13.03 13.74
CA ALA A 634 -7.97 -12.44 12.54
C ALA A 634 -8.52 -13.49 11.57
N GLY A 635 -7.70 -14.30 10.89
CA GLY A 635 -8.25 -15.40 10.08
C GLY A 635 -7.27 -16.27 9.33
N ILE A 636 -7.81 -17.29 8.68
CA ILE A 636 -7.05 -18.42 8.14
C ILE A 636 -7.11 -18.38 6.61
N PRO A 637 -5.97 -18.53 5.90
CA PRO A 637 -4.69 -19.02 6.42
C PRO A 637 -3.65 -17.95 6.81
N TRP A 638 -3.84 -16.68 6.44
CA TRP A 638 -2.74 -15.70 6.43
C TRP A 638 -2.58 -14.89 7.73
N TYR A 639 -3.66 -14.73 8.48
CA TYR A 639 -3.75 -13.79 9.60
C TYR A 639 -4.14 -14.47 10.91
N SER A 640 -3.76 -15.75 11.10
CA SER A 640 -4.12 -16.50 12.31
C SER A 640 -3.21 -16.12 13.48
N ALA A 641 -3.29 -14.86 13.89
CA ALA A 641 -2.48 -14.26 14.95
C ALA A 641 -3.24 -13.13 15.65
N VAL A 642 -2.59 -12.49 16.63
CA VAL A 642 -3.11 -11.33 17.33
C VAL A 642 -3.04 -10.11 16.40
N PHE A 643 -4.20 -9.56 16.05
CA PHE A 643 -4.36 -8.29 15.33
C PHE A 643 -5.19 -7.34 16.20
N GLY A 644 -4.69 -6.13 16.44
CA GLY A 644 -5.34 -5.18 17.35
C GLY A 644 -6.65 -4.67 16.80
N ARG A 645 -6.61 -4.04 15.62
CA ARG A 645 -7.79 -3.49 14.93
C ARG A 645 -8.87 -4.55 14.68
N ASP A 646 -8.49 -5.68 14.08
CA ASP A 646 -9.42 -6.75 13.74
C ASP A 646 -10.14 -7.28 14.99
N ALA A 647 -9.42 -7.45 16.09
CA ALA A 647 -10.02 -7.90 17.35
C ALA A 647 -10.91 -6.83 17.98
N LEU A 648 -10.55 -5.54 17.90
CA LEU A 648 -11.37 -4.42 18.38
C LEU A 648 -12.71 -4.35 17.63
N ILE A 649 -12.68 -4.43 16.29
CA ILE A 649 -13.89 -4.43 15.45
C ILE A 649 -14.71 -5.69 15.70
N THR A 650 -14.11 -6.88 15.71
CA THR A 650 -14.80 -8.14 16.01
C THR A 650 -15.47 -8.09 17.39
N ALA A 651 -14.77 -7.55 18.40
CA ALA A 651 -15.31 -7.41 19.74
C ALA A 651 -16.47 -6.41 19.81
N TRP A 652 -16.41 -5.33 19.02
CA TRP A 652 -17.52 -4.37 18.89
C TRP A 652 -18.76 -5.04 18.30
N GLU A 653 -18.60 -5.73 17.16
CA GLU A 653 -19.68 -6.43 16.46
C GLU A 653 -20.33 -7.53 17.32
N MET A 654 -19.55 -8.15 18.21
CA MET A 654 -20.01 -9.18 19.14
C MET A 654 -20.53 -8.65 20.48
N LEU A 655 -20.42 -7.35 20.74
CA LEU A 655 -20.62 -6.77 22.07
C LEU A 655 -22.05 -6.98 22.62
N TRP A 656 -23.05 -6.96 21.74
CA TRP A 656 -24.43 -7.22 22.13
C TRP A 656 -24.68 -8.70 22.50
N LEU A 657 -23.89 -9.61 21.92
CA LEU A 657 -24.06 -11.06 22.01
C LEU A 657 -23.22 -11.70 23.12
N ASP A 658 -21.91 -11.43 23.16
CA ASP A 658 -20.97 -11.89 24.19
C ASP A 658 -19.97 -10.76 24.53
N PRO A 659 -20.28 -9.89 25.52
CA PRO A 659 -19.37 -8.82 25.93
C PRO A 659 -18.08 -9.32 26.59
N GLY A 660 -17.98 -10.63 26.89
CA GLY A 660 -16.77 -11.24 27.42
C GLY A 660 -15.59 -11.21 26.44
N ILE A 661 -15.86 -11.19 25.12
CA ILE A 661 -14.85 -11.03 24.09
C ILE A 661 -14.21 -9.64 24.18
N ALA A 662 -15.03 -8.58 24.26
CA ALA A 662 -14.54 -7.21 24.40
C ALA A 662 -13.67 -7.02 25.65
N ARG A 663 -14.06 -7.60 26.79
CA ARG A 663 -13.22 -7.57 28.00
C ARG A 663 -11.85 -8.22 27.77
N GLY A 664 -11.81 -9.37 27.10
CA GLY A 664 -10.56 -10.09 26.82
C GLY A 664 -9.65 -9.32 25.86
N VAL A 665 -10.22 -8.75 24.78
CA VAL A 665 -9.51 -7.91 23.81
C VAL A 665 -8.93 -6.66 24.49
N LEU A 666 -9.75 -5.91 25.23
CA LEU A 666 -9.31 -4.72 25.94
C LEU A 666 -8.18 -5.03 26.94
N GLY A 667 -8.32 -6.11 27.71
CA GLY A 667 -7.30 -6.51 28.68
C GLY A 667 -5.97 -6.91 28.01
N HIS A 668 -6.03 -7.68 26.91
CA HIS A 668 -4.85 -8.12 26.18
C HIS A 668 -4.12 -6.95 25.50
N LEU A 669 -4.86 -6.05 24.84
CA LEU A 669 -4.28 -4.87 24.17
C LEU A 669 -3.73 -3.85 25.16
N ALA A 670 -4.37 -3.67 26.32
CA ALA A 670 -3.83 -2.82 27.39
C ALA A 670 -2.48 -3.35 27.93
N ALA A 671 -2.31 -4.66 28.00
CA ALA A 671 -1.09 -5.31 28.47
C ALA A 671 0.07 -5.24 27.47
N HIS A 672 -0.22 -5.10 26.17
CA HIS A 672 0.76 -5.01 25.08
C HIS A 672 0.80 -3.62 24.42
N GLN A 673 0.24 -2.60 25.09
CA GLN A 673 0.30 -1.22 24.63
C GLN A 673 1.75 -0.73 24.64
N ALA A 674 2.15 -0.01 23.58
CA ALA A 674 3.50 0.52 23.48
C ALA A 674 3.82 1.47 24.65
N CYS A 675 5.02 1.33 25.20
CA CYS A 675 5.53 2.15 26.30
C CYS A 675 6.79 2.94 25.92
N GLU A 676 7.35 2.69 24.74
CA GLU A 676 8.58 3.29 24.24
C GLU A 676 8.44 3.77 22.80
N LEU A 677 9.44 4.52 22.34
CA LEU A 677 9.59 4.95 20.95
C LEU A 677 10.53 3.99 20.23
N ASP A 678 9.99 3.18 19.30
CA ASP A 678 10.81 2.34 18.41
C ASP A 678 10.36 2.53 16.94
N PRO A 679 11.15 3.26 16.12
CA PRO A 679 10.88 3.46 14.70
C PRO A 679 10.80 2.17 13.88
N ARG A 680 11.43 1.07 14.32
CA ARG A 680 11.46 -0.21 13.57
C ARG A 680 10.11 -0.91 13.60
N THR A 681 9.35 -0.72 14.68
CA THR A 681 8.04 -1.33 14.90
C THR A 681 6.91 -0.31 14.86
N ASP A 682 7.19 0.96 14.49
CA ASP A 682 6.26 2.09 14.56
C ASP A 682 5.65 2.31 15.97
N ALA A 683 6.38 1.91 17.02
CA ALA A 683 5.95 2.02 18.40
C ALA A 683 6.08 3.46 18.90
N GLU A 684 5.02 3.95 19.53
CA GLU A 684 4.96 5.25 20.21
C GLU A 684 4.22 5.06 21.54
N PRO A 685 4.64 5.71 22.64
CA PRO A 685 4.01 5.55 23.95
C PRO A 685 2.49 5.77 23.90
N GLY A 686 1.73 4.78 24.37
CA GLY A 686 0.27 4.79 24.37
C GLY A 686 -0.40 4.19 23.13
N LYS A 687 0.36 3.89 22.07
CA LYS A 687 -0.18 3.28 20.85
C LYS A 687 -0.57 1.83 21.06
N ILE A 688 -1.67 1.41 20.42
CA ILE A 688 -2.15 0.02 20.44
C ILE A 688 -1.56 -0.74 19.24
N LEU A 689 -1.18 -2.00 19.46
CA LEU A 689 -0.53 -2.82 18.43
C LEU A 689 -1.40 -3.00 17.18
N HIS A 690 -0.76 -3.09 16.03
CA HIS A 690 -1.33 -3.54 14.76
C HIS A 690 -1.39 -5.07 14.73
N GLU A 691 -0.24 -5.74 14.82
CA GLU A 691 -0.14 -7.21 14.84
C GLU A 691 1.03 -7.72 15.68
N MET A 692 0.92 -8.98 16.13
CA MET A 692 1.96 -9.71 16.88
C MET A 692 2.08 -11.14 16.35
N ARG A 693 3.32 -11.54 16.01
CA ARG A 693 3.68 -12.80 15.37
C ARG A 693 4.77 -13.50 16.17
N ASN A 694 4.70 -14.83 16.19
CA ASN A 694 5.60 -15.69 16.98
C ASN A 694 6.48 -16.59 16.10
N GLY A 695 6.47 -16.37 14.77
CA GLY A 695 7.28 -17.10 13.81
C GLY A 695 8.78 -16.82 13.89
N GLU A 696 9.56 -17.65 13.21
CA GLU A 696 11.02 -17.54 13.15
C GLU A 696 11.46 -16.19 12.56
N MET A 697 10.80 -15.77 11.47
CA MET A 697 11.16 -14.51 10.79
C MET A 697 10.87 -13.28 11.67
N ALA A 698 9.83 -13.36 12.50
CA ALA A 698 9.50 -12.31 13.46
C ALA A 698 10.53 -12.27 14.61
N ALA A 699 10.90 -13.43 15.16
CA ALA A 699 11.89 -13.53 16.23
C ALA A 699 13.27 -12.98 15.81
N LEU A 700 13.64 -13.14 14.54
CA LEU A 700 14.90 -12.64 13.96
C LEU A 700 14.85 -11.16 13.53
N GLY A 701 13.69 -10.53 13.57
CA GLY A 701 13.51 -9.16 13.06
C GLY A 701 13.64 -9.05 11.53
N GLU A 702 13.52 -10.16 10.80
CA GLU A 702 13.46 -10.16 9.32
C GLU A 702 12.18 -9.46 8.83
N ILE A 703 11.12 -9.56 9.63
CA ILE A 703 9.86 -8.82 9.51
C ILE A 703 9.58 -8.06 10.81
N PRO A 704 8.88 -6.90 10.77
CA PRO A 704 8.67 -6.07 11.96
C PRO A 704 7.59 -6.62 12.91
N PHE A 705 6.93 -7.72 12.55
CA PHE A 705 5.68 -8.16 13.15
C PHE A 705 5.78 -8.94 14.46
N ALA A 706 6.96 -9.05 15.08
CA ALA A 706 7.08 -9.61 16.42
C ALA A 706 6.18 -8.86 17.40
N CYS A 707 6.23 -7.53 17.38
CA CYS A 707 5.26 -6.65 18.03
C CYS A 707 5.22 -5.32 17.26
N TYR A 708 4.29 -5.20 16.33
CA TYR A 708 4.24 -4.07 15.39
C TYR A 708 3.06 -3.15 15.68
N TYR A 709 3.27 -1.84 15.58
CA TYR A 709 2.35 -0.78 15.98
C TYR A 709 1.98 0.16 14.83
N GLY A 710 2.20 -0.22 13.56
CA GLY A 710 1.82 0.58 12.39
C GLY A 710 0.31 0.59 12.09
N SER A 711 -0.51 0.92 13.09
CA SER A 711 -1.95 1.13 13.00
C SER A 711 -2.30 2.49 13.63
N VAL A 712 -2.91 3.38 12.85
CA VAL A 712 -3.34 4.70 13.34
C VAL A 712 -4.73 4.65 13.98
N ASP A 713 -5.53 3.65 13.60
CA ASP A 713 -6.94 3.49 13.98
C ASP A 713 -7.15 2.62 15.23
N ALA A 714 -6.27 1.68 15.54
CA ALA A 714 -6.44 0.78 16.70
C ALA A 714 -6.47 1.53 18.04
N THR A 715 -5.68 2.59 18.19
CA THR A 715 -5.60 3.37 19.44
C THR A 715 -6.92 4.08 19.78
N PRO A 716 -7.54 4.87 18.88
CA PRO A 716 -8.86 5.43 19.17
C PRO A 716 -9.97 4.36 19.26
N LEU A 717 -9.92 3.30 18.43
CA LEU A 717 -10.88 2.18 18.52
C LEU A 717 -10.83 1.45 19.87
N PHE A 718 -9.66 1.32 20.49
CA PHE A 718 -9.49 0.75 21.83
C PHE A 718 -10.28 1.54 22.88
N VAL A 719 -10.20 2.87 22.83
CA VAL A 719 -10.94 3.73 23.75
C VAL A 719 -12.44 3.69 23.46
N MET A 720 -12.83 3.72 22.18
CA MET A 720 -14.23 3.56 21.78
C MET A 720 -14.84 2.27 22.31
N LEU A 721 -14.18 1.13 22.10
CA LEU A 721 -14.66 -0.17 22.56
C LEU A 721 -14.78 -0.21 24.10
N ALA A 722 -13.84 0.42 24.83
CA ALA A 722 -13.95 0.52 26.28
C ALA A 722 -15.22 1.29 26.72
N GLY A 723 -15.56 2.37 26.01
CA GLY A 723 -16.79 3.14 26.24
C GLY A 723 -18.04 2.32 25.94
N ALA A 724 -18.09 1.66 24.78
CA ALA A 724 -19.21 0.81 24.41
C ALA A 724 -19.36 -0.38 25.38
N TYR A 725 -18.25 -0.97 25.84
CA TYR A 725 -18.26 -2.03 26.85
C TYR A 725 -18.87 -1.54 28.17
N LEU A 726 -18.54 -0.32 28.59
CA LEU A 726 -19.17 0.30 29.75
C LEU A 726 -20.67 0.50 29.54
N GLU A 727 -21.08 1.03 28.39
CA GLU A 727 -22.51 1.23 28.05
C GLU A 727 -23.28 -0.10 28.02
N ARG A 728 -22.65 -1.19 27.59
CA ARG A 728 -23.25 -2.53 27.53
C ARG A 728 -23.35 -3.22 28.88
N THR A 729 -22.39 -3.01 29.78
CA THR A 729 -22.20 -3.87 30.98
C THR A 729 -22.30 -3.13 32.32
N ASP A 730 -22.06 -1.81 32.35
CA ASP A 730 -21.80 -1.00 33.55
C ASP A 730 -20.67 -1.56 34.46
N ASP A 731 -19.73 -2.35 33.91
CA ASP A 731 -18.62 -2.94 34.66
C ASP A 731 -17.54 -1.91 35.03
N GLY A 732 -17.82 -1.12 36.05
CA GLY A 732 -16.89 -0.11 36.56
C GLY A 732 -15.58 -0.68 37.13
N HIS A 733 -15.50 -1.98 37.46
CA HIS A 733 -14.27 -2.58 37.97
C HIS A 733 -13.26 -2.78 36.85
N THR A 734 -13.68 -3.42 35.75
CA THR A 734 -12.85 -3.60 34.55
C THR A 734 -12.38 -2.24 34.01
N LEU A 735 -13.29 -1.25 33.93
CA LEU A 735 -12.92 0.09 33.44
C LEU A 735 -11.92 0.82 34.33
N ARG A 736 -11.98 0.65 35.67
CA ARG A 736 -10.95 1.21 36.57
C ARG A 736 -9.58 0.60 36.30
N ALA A 737 -9.52 -0.72 36.07
CA ALA A 737 -8.26 -1.41 35.77
C ALA A 737 -7.67 -0.97 34.41
N LEU A 738 -8.53 -0.70 33.42
CA LEU A 738 -8.12 -0.25 32.09
C LEU A 738 -7.79 1.25 32.03
N TRP A 739 -8.24 2.05 32.99
CA TRP A 739 -8.13 3.51 32.96
C TRP A 739 -6.71 4.03 32.68
N PRO A 740 -5.62 3.50 33.30
CA PRO A 740 -4.27 3.95 32.98
C PRO A 740 -3.86 3.72 31.52
N ALA A 741 -4.28 2.59 30.92
CA ALA A 741 -4.01 2.31 29.51
C ALA A 741 -4.84 3.23 28.58
N ILE A 742 -6.09 3.51 28.96
CA ILE A 742 -6.95 4.47 28.26
C ILE A 742 -6.32 5.86 28.30
N GLU A 743 -5.82 6.33 29.46
CA GLU A 743 -5.15 7.63 29.56
C GLU A 743 -3.90 7.72 28.68
N ARG A 744 -3.10 6.65 28.58
CA ARG A 744 -1.97 6.62 27.64
C ARG A 744 -2.42 6.65 26.18
N ALA A 745 -3.49 5.94 25.82
CA ALA A 745 -4.04 5.97 24.47
C ALA A 745 -4.54 7.37 24.09
N LEU A 746 -5.23 8.05 25.01
CA LEU A 746 -5.65 9.44 24.83
C LEU A 746 -4.46 10.40 24.77
N GLY A 747 -3.42 10.16 25.58
CA GLY A 747 -2.16 10.90 25.49
C GLY A 747 -1.47 10.71 24.14
N TRP A 748 -1.51 9.51 23.57
CA TRP A 748 -0.98 9.25 22.23
C TRP A 748 -1.72 10.05 21.16
N ILE A 749 -3.06 10.11 21.21
CA ILE A 749 -3.87 10.91 20.28
C ILE A 749 -3.39 12.37 20.26
N ASP A 750 -3.16 12.96 21.44
CA ASP A 750 -2.74 14.36 21.58
C ASP A 750 -1.26 14.61 21.21
N GLN A 751 -0.36 13.67 21.50
CA GLN A 751 1.09 13.91 21.46
C GLN A 751 1.77 13.40 20.19
N TYR A 752 1.32 12.24 19.69
CA TYR A 752 1.96 11.53 18.58
C TYR A 752 1.03 11.39 17.37
N GLY A 753 -0.28 11.34 17.62
CA GLY A 753 -1.32 11.29 16.60
C GLY A 753 -1.47 12.63 15.87
N ASP A 754 -1.66 13.72 16.62
CA ASP A 754 -1.70 15.09 16.09
C ASP A 754 -0.29 15.67 15.99
N ARG A 755 0.37 15.45 14.85
CA ARG A 755 1.82 15.70 14.68
C ARG A 755 2.16 17.17 14.48
N ASP A 756 1.23 17.94 13.91
CA ASP A 756 1.41 19.36 13.61
C ASP A 756 0.51 20.28 14.46
N GLY A 757 -0.34 19.71 15.32
CA GLY A 757 -1.15 20.44 16.28
C GLY A 757 -2.41 21.07 15.68
N ASP A 758 -2.85 20.60 14.51
CA ASP A 758 -4.04 21.11 13.82
C ASP A 758 -5.36 20.49 14.33
N GLY A 759 -5.25 19.45 15.17
CA GLY A 759 -6.36 18.73 15.78
C GLY A 759 -6.70 17.40 15.09
N PHE A 760 -6.07 17.05 13.96
CA PHE A 760 -6.29 15.80 13.26
C PHE A 760 -5.21 14.75 13.58
N VAL A 761 -5.65 13.51 13.74
CA VAL A 761 -4.71 12.39 13.90
C VAL A 761 -4.20 11.92 12.55
N GLU A 762 -2.88 11.86 12.42
CA GLU A 762 -2.16 11.57 11.20
C GLU A 762 -1.20 10.38 11.34
N TYR A 763 -0.83 9.79 10.20
CA TYR A 763 0.23 8.79 10.16
C TYR A 763 1.25 9.07 9.05
N ALA A 764 2.49 8.69 9.33
CA ALA A 764 3.51 8.39 8.34
C ALA A 764 4.42 7.32 8.92
N ARG A 765 4.80 6.33 8.11
CA ARG A 765 5.71 5.25 8.50
C ARG A 765 7.02 5.80 9.05
N ARG A 766 7.51 5.24 10.15
CA ARG A 766 8.80 5.61 10.76
C ARG A 766 10.00 4.88 10.15
N SER A 767 9.74 3.77 9.44
CA SER A 767 10.74 2.93 8.78
C SER A 767 10.30 2.57 7.35
N ASN A 768 11.27 2.37 6.44
CA ASN A 768 11.00 1.90 5.08
C ASN A 768 10.44 0.46 5.03
N LYS A 769 10.62 -0.33 6.10
CA LYS A 769 10.05 -1.67 6.27
C LYS A 769 8.61 -1.67 6.82
N GLY A 770 8.10 -0.52 7.28
CA GLY A 770 6.75 -0.37 7.80
C GLY A 770 5.70 -0.18 6.69
N LEU A 771 4.44 -0.39 7.07
CA LEU A 771 3.27 -0.14 6.22
C LEU A 771 3.19 1.34 5.83
N ILE A 772 3.03 1.59 4.53
CA ILE A 772 2.87 2.96 3.99
C ILE A 772 1.57 3.57 4.50
N ASN A 773 0.46 2.85 4.32
CA ASN A 773 -0.85 3.22 4.83
C ASN A 773 -1.11 2.47 6.14
N GLN A 774 -1.43 3.21 7.21
CA GLN A 774 -1.61 2.64 8.56
C GLN A 774 -3.09 2.62 9.02
N GLY A 775 -4.03 2.99 8.15
CA GLY A 775 -5.47 2.80 8.37
C GLY A 775 -5.91 1.38 8.03
N TRP A 776 -7.22 1.11 8.07
CA TRP A 776 -7.74 -0.22 7.75
C TRP A 776 -7.54 -0.63 6.29
N LYS A 777 -7.53 0.36 5.37
CA LYS A 777 -7.14 0.17 3.97
C LYS A 777 -5.63 0.31 3.80
N ASP A 778 -4.88 -0.64 4.34
CA ASP A 778 -3.42 -0.60 4.45
C ASP A 778 -2.64 -0.92 3.15
N SER A 779 -3.31 -1.21 2.03
CA SER A 779 -2.62 -1.33 0.73
C SER A 779 -1.95 -0.01 0.36
N HIS A 780 -0.72 -0.08 -0.15
CA HIS A 780 0.08 1.08 -0.55
C HIS A 780 -0.62 2.06 -1.52
N ASP A 781 -1.58 1.59 -2.32
CA ASP A 781 -2.28 2.35 -3.37
C ASP A 781 -3.70 2.81 -2.97
N SER A 782 -4.09 2.67 -1.71
CA SER A 782 -5.47 2.94 -1.24
C SER A 782 -5.81 4.41 -1.03
N VAL A 783 -4.82 5.29 -0.86
CA VAL A 783 -5.05 6.71 -0.54
C VAL A 783 -4.46 7.59 -1.63
N PHE A 784 -5.33 8.34 -2.32
CA PHE A 784 -5.00 9.08 -3.53
C PHE A 784 -5.95 10.27 -3.74
N HIS A 785 -5.57 11.21 -4.60
CA HIS A 785 -6.38 12.35 -5.00
C HIS A 785 -7.30 12.02 -6.18
N ALA A 786 -8.23 12.91 -6.50
CA ALA A 786 -9.22 12.70 -7.57
C ALA A 786 -8.62 12.33 -8.96
N ASP A 787 -7.39 12.77 -9.23
CA ASP A 787 -6.65 12.48 -10.48
C ASP A 787 -5.92 11.11 -10.47
N GLY A 788 -5.97 10.38 -9.36
CA GLY A 788 -5.28 9.10 -9.18
C GLY A 788 -3.84 9.22 -8.64
N GLN A 789 -3.31 10.41 -8.39
CA GLN A 789 -2.00 10.56 -7.73
C GLN A 789 -2.08 10.11 -6.27
N LEU A 790 -1.11 9.31 -5.80
CA LEU A 790 -1.07 8.85 -4.42
C LEU A 790 -0.85 10.02 -3.45
N ALA A 791 -1.56 9.99 -2.33
CA ALA A 791 -1.42 10.99 -1.27
C ALA A 791 -0.03 10.89 -0.62
N ARG A 792 0.54 12.03 -0.24
CA ARG A 792 1.83 12.10 0.47
C ARG A 792 1.56 12.30 1.95
N GLY A 793 2.29 11.58 2.80
CA GLY A 793 2.12 11.71 4.25
C GLY A 793 2.83 12.92 4.84
N PRO A 794 2.50 13.27 6.11
CA PRO A 794 1.53 12.60 6.98
C PRO A 794 0.08 12.68 6.46
N ILE A 795 -0.71 11.62 6.66
CA ILE A 795 -2.08 11.51 6.12
C ILE A 795 -3.08 11.48 7.28
N ALA A 796 -4.11 12.33 7.22
CA ALA A 796 -5.26 12.32 8.12
C ALA A 796 -6.46 11.62 7.45
N LEU A 797 -6.83 10.42 7.88
CA LEU A 797 -7.94 9.65 7.31
C LEU A 797 -9.29 10.03 7.93
N VAL A 798 -10.34 10.03 7.10
CA VAL A 798 -11.71 10.40 7.51
C VAL A 798 -12.27 9.53 8.64
N GLU A 799 -12.09 8.20 8.57
CA GLU A 799 -12.58 7.27 9.59
C GLU A 799 -11.81 7.40 10.90
N VAL A 800 -10.53 7.76 10.84
CA VAL A 800 -9.69 7.90 12.02
C VAL A 800 -10.16 9.09 12.84
N GLN A 801 -10.50 10.20 12.20
CA GLN A 801 -11.05 11.37 12.91
C GLN A 801 -12.39 11.03 13.57
N ALA A 802 -13.23 10.25 12.88
CA ALA A 802 -14.47 9.75 13.45
C ALA A 802 -14.23 8.87 14.68
N TYR A 803 -13.19 8.02 14.65
CA TYR A 803 -12.82 7.20 15.79
C TYR A 803 -12.26 8.01 16.95
N VAL A 804 -11.46 9.06 16.68
CA VAL A 804 -10.94 9.96 17.71
C VAL A 804 -12.09 10.71 18.39
N TYR A 805 -13.06 11.19 17.62
CA TYR A 805 -14.29 11.77 18.18
C TYR A 805 -15.07 10.76 19.04
N GLY A 806 -15.21 9.52 18.56
CA GLY A 806 -15.79 8.43 19.34
C GLY A 806 -15.02 8.14 20.63
N ALA A 807 -13.70 8.15 20.57
CA ALA A 807 -12.80 7.94 21.70
C ALA A 807 -12.95 9.03 22.76
N TRP A 808 -13.03 10.30 22.36
CA TRP A 808 -13.27 11.40 23.30
C TRP A 808 -14.63 11.28 24.01
N ASN A 809 -15.69 10.90 23.29
CA ASN A 809 -16.99 10.66 23.88
C ASN A 809 -17.01 9.45 24.82
N ALA A 810 -16.33 8.36 24.44
CA ALA A 810 -16.15 7.18 25.28
C ALA A 810 -15.37 7.52 26.56
N ALA A 811 -14.24 8.23 26.43
CA ALA A 811 -13.43 8.70 27.54
C ALA A 811 -14.22 9.61 28.48
N ARG A 812 -15.08 10.50 27.94
CA ARG A 812 -16.01 11.31 28.74
C ARG A 812 -16.95 10.43 29.57
N SER A 813 -17.61 9.46 28.95
CA SER A 813 -18.54 8.55 29.63
C SER A 813 -17.85 7.74 30.73
N ILE A 814 -16.64 7.24 30.45
CA ILE A 814 -15.82 6.51 31.43
C ILE A 814 -15.37 7.43 32.56
N ALA A 815 -14.87 8.63 32.27
CA ALA A 815 -14.44 9.59 33.29
C ALA A 815 -15.59 9.96 34.24
N LEU A 816 -16.80 10.21 33.71
CA LEU A 816 -18.00 10.42 34.52
C LEU A 816 -18.32 9.20 35.39
N ARG A 817 -18.21 8.00 34.83
CA ARG A 817 -18.44 6.74 35.55
C ARG A 817 -17.48 6.52 36.71
N LEU A 818 -16.25 7.00 36.56
CA LEU A 818 -15.17 6.92 37.55
C LEU A 818 -15.14 8.12 38.50
N GLY A 819 -16.03 9.10 38.33
CA GLY A 819 -16.12 10.29 39.18
C GLY A 819 -15.19 11.45 38.79
N ASN A 820 -14.49 11.36 37.67
CA ASN A 820 -13.56 12.39 37.20
C ASN A 820 -14.25 13.43 36.30
N ARG A 821 -14.99 14.35 36.92
CA ARG A 821 -15.78 15.37 36.20
C ARG A 821 -14.93 16.37 35.41
N GLN A 822 -13.74 16.72 35.90
CA GLN A 822 -12.84 17.66 35.22
C GLN A 822 -12.34 17.09 33.89
N ARG A 823 -11.87 15.83 33.89
CA ARG A 823 -11.47 15.18 32.64
C ARG A 823 -12.64 14.98 31.68
N ALA A 824 -13.83 14.65 32.20
CA ALA A 824 -15.01 14.54 31.37
C ALA A 824 -15.35 15.85 30.63
N ALA A 825 -15.22 17.00 31.30
CA ALA A 825 -15.41 18.31 30.66
C ALA A 825 -14.38 18.54 29.54
N LEU A 826 -13.10 18.30 29.82
CA LEU A 826 -12.02 18.42 28.82
C LEU A 826 -12.30 17.56 27.57
N PHE A 827 -12.67 16.29 27.75
CA PHE A 827 -12.94 15.40 26.61
C PHE A 827 -14.18 15.80 25.83
N LYS A 828 -15.20 16.37 26.51
CA LYS A 828 -16.37 16.94 25.83
C LYS A 828 -15.96 18.09 24.90
N ASP A 829 -15.13 19.01 25.40
CA ASP A 829 -14.72 20.18 24.63
C ASP A 829 -13.86 19.78 23.42
N LYS A 830 -12.97 18.80 23.59
CA LYS A 830 -12.21 18.20 22.48
C LYS A 830 -13.11 17.57 21.42
N ALA A 831 -14.08 16.77 21.82
CA ALA A 831 -15.02 16.14 20.88
C ALA A 831 -15.81 17.19 20.07
N ILE A 832 -16.29 18.26 20.73
CA ILE A 832 -17.01 19.36 20.07
C ILE A 832 -16.10 20.11 19.09
N GLY A 833 -14.86 20.42 19.52
CA GLY A 833 -13.87 21.10 18.68
C GLY A 833 -13.55 20.31 17.42
N LEU A 834 -13.21 19.01 17.58
CA LEU A 834 -12.88 18.12 16.48
C LEU A 834 -14.05 17.96 15.50
N ARG A 835 -15.28 17.75 15.98
CA ARG A 835 -16.45 17.62 15.08
C ARG A 835 -16.65 18.85 14.20
N ARG A 836 -16.49 20.05 14.76
CA ARG A 836 -16.60 21.31 14.02
C ARG A 836 -15.50 21.45 12.97
N GLN A 837 -14.25 21.16 13.31
CA GLN A 837 -13.12 21.22 12.37
C GLN A 837 -13.23 20.16 11.27
N PHE A 838 -13.62 18.94 11.66
CA PHE A 838 -13.82 17.82 10.75
C PHE A 838 -14.87 18.14 9.69
N ASP A 839 -16.06 18.61 10.07
CA ASP A 839 -17.10 18.94 9.09
C ASP A 839 -16.63 20.02 8.11
N ALA A 840 -15.94 21.05 8.61
CA ALA A 840 -15.41 22.14 7.79
C ALA A 840 -14.32 21.72 6.78
N GLN A 841 -13.52 20.70 7.09
CA GLN A 841 -12.36 20.29 6.27
C GLN A 841 -12.62 19.02 5.45
N PHE A 842 -13.45 18.11 5.95
CA PHE A 842 -13.67 16.82 5.31
C PHE A 842 -14.97 16.74 4.52
N PHE A 843 -16.02 17.50 4.86
CA PHE A 843 -17.27 17.44 4.10
C PHE A 843 -17.15 18.22 2.80
N ASP A 844 -17.46 17.58 1.68
CA ASP A 844 -17.41 18.18 0.35
C ASP A 844 -18.81 18.17 -0.27
N GLU A 845 -19.42 19.34 -0.34
CA GLU A 845 -20.80 19.54 -0.83
C GLU A 845 -20.99 19.05 -2.27
N GLU A 846 -19.98 19.25 -3.13
CA GLU A 846 -20.02 18.81 -4.53
C GLU A 846 -19.85 17.29 -4.65
N LEU A 847 -18.99 16.71 -3.79
CA LEU A 847 -18.81 15.26 -3.72
C LEU A 847 -20.06 14.58 -3.14
N GLY A 848 -20.80 15.30 -2.30
CA GLY A 848 -21.98 14.85 -1.57
C GLY A 848 -21.65 13.91 -0.39
N THR A 849 -20.40 13.92 0.04
CA THR A 849 -19.90 13.05 1.11
C THR A 849 -18.58 13.57 1.67
N TYR A 850 -18.02 12.88 2.65
CA TYR A 850 -16.71 13.21 3.18
C TYR A 850 -15.59 12.75 2.24
N VAL A 851 -14.57 13.59 2.06
CA VAL A 851 -13.32 13.23 1.36
C VAL A 851 -12.61 12.09 2.10
N LEU A 852 -11.80 11.30 1.38
CA LEU A 852 -11.12 10.13 1.95
C LEU A 852 -10.13 10.51 3.05
N ALA A 853 -9.37 11.58 2.82
CA ALA A 853 -8.27 12.00 3.68
C ALA A 853 -7.86 13.46 3.42
N LEU A 854 -7.02 14.00 4.29
CA LEU A 854 -6.12 15.12 4.00
C LEU A 854 -4.70 14.56 3.84
N ASP A 855 -3.96 15.04 2.83
CA ASP A 855 -2.54 14.70 2.67
C ASP A 855 -1.63 15.61 3.54
N GLY A 856 -0.31 15.45 3.43
CA GLY A 856 0.66 16.20 4.22
C GLY A 856 0.73 17.69 3.93
N ASP A 857 0.17 18.14 2.81
CA ASP A 857 -0.02 19.56 2.48
C ASP A 857 -1.45 20.03 2.85
N LYS A 858 -2.19 19.21 3.62
CA LYS A 858 -3.59 19.38 3.99
C LYS A 858 -4.54 19.50 2.80
N ARG A 859 -4.15 18.98 1.65
CA ARG A 859 -5.00 18.94 0.47
C ARG A 859 -6.02 17.81 0.59
N PRO A 860 -7.31 18.09 0.35
CA PRO A 860 -8.32 17.05 0.37
C PRO A 860 -8.13 15.98 -0.72
N CYS A 861 -8.12 14.72 -0.31
CA CYS A 861 -8.24 13.55 -1.18
C CYS A 861 -9.72 13.36 -1.55
N ARG A 862 -10.22 14.18 -2.50
CA ARG A 862 -11.62 14.23 -2.96
C ARG A 862 -12.03 12.93 -3.69
N VAL A 863 -12.19 11.84 -2.94
CA VAL A 863 -12.45 10.49 -3.46
C VAL A 863 -13.62 9.86 -2.73
N ARG A 864 -14.62 9.36 -3.47
CA ARG A 864 -15.77 8.64 -2.90
C ARG A 864 -15.40 7.23 -2.48
N THR A 865 -15.40 6.97 -1.17
CA THR A 865 -15.02 5.69 -0.58
C THR A 865 -16.00 5.24 0.49
N SER A 866 -15.94 3.95 0.85
CA SER A 866 -16.71 3.41 1.98
C SER A 866 -16.36 4.04 3.34
N ASN A 867 -15.15 4.62 3.48
CA ASN A 867 -14.67 5.23 4.73
C ASN A 867 -15.62 6.32 5.26
N ALA A 868 -16.33 7.04 4.38
CA ALA A 868 -17.30 8.05 4.79
C ALA A 868 -18.42 7.48 5.68
N GLY A 869 -18.80 6.20 5.51
CA GLY A 869 -19.80 5.58 6.38
C GLY A 869 -19.29 5.32 7.80
N HIS A 870 -17.97 5.29 8.00
CA HIS A 870 -17.38 5.23 9.34
C HIS A 870 -17.49 6.58 10.07
N ALA A 871 -17.64 7.70 9.36
CA ALA A 871 -17.99 8.98 9.98
C ALA A 871 -19.39 8.94 10.61
N LEU A 872 -20.32 8.22 9.99
CA LEU A 872 -21.63 7.92 10.59
C LEU A 872 -21.46 6.96 11.78
N PHE A 873 -20.71 5.87 11.63
CA PHE A 873 -20.48 4.92 12.73
C PHE A 873 -19.93 5.58 14.00
N GLY A 874 -18.87 6.40 13.87
CA GLY A 874 -18.28 7.16 14.97
C GLY A 874 -19.18 8.27 15.53
N GLY A 875 -20.23 8.66 14.80
CA GLY A 875 -21.17 9.70 15.19
C GLY A 875 -20.62 11.13 15.08
N ILE A 876 -19.54 11.32 14.31
CA ILE A 876 -18.93 12.64 14.13
C ILE A 876 -19.72 13.49 13.13
N ALA A 877 -20.40 12.85 12.17
CA ALA A 877 -21.19 13.55 11.16
C ALA A 877 -22.35 14.36 11.79
N TYR A 878 -22.67 15.49 11.20
CA TYR A 878 -23.89 16.21 11.55
C TYR A 878 -25.15 15.53 11.00
N ASP A 879 -26.26 15.68 11.71
CA ASP A 879 -27.54 15.03 11.36
C ASP A 879 -28.02 15.49 9.98
N GLU A 880 -27.78 16.77 9.63
CA GLU A 880 -28.05 17.33 8.31
C GLU A 880 -27.20 16.74 7.18
N ARG A 881 -26.02 16.18 7.47
CA ARG A 881 -25.13 15.56 6.47
C ARG A 881 -25.47 14.10 6.22
N ALA A 882 -25.98 13.40 7.24
CA ALA A 882 -26.20 11.96 7.19
C ALA A 882 -27.06 11.50 6.00
N PRO A 883 -28.21 12.13 5.64
CA PRO A 883 -29.00 11.72 4.48
C PRO A 883 -28.21 11.70 3.17
N GLN A 884 -27.35 12.70 2.94
CA GLN A 884 -26.57 12.83 1.71
C GLN A 884 -25.45 11.79 1.63
N VAL A 885 -24.79 11.52 2.76
CA VAL A 885 -23.74 10.48 2.87
C VAL A 885 -24.34 9.10 2.63
N VAL A 886 -25.49 8.80 3.26
CA VAL A 886 -26.23 7.54 3.06
C VAL A 886 -26.62 7.37 1.60
N ALA A 887 -27.19 8.40 0.98
CA ALA A 887 -27.55 8.37 -0.44
C ALA A 887 -26.33 8.05 -1.32
N THR A 888 -25.21 8.75 -1.13
CA THR A 888 -23.96 8.55 -1.89
C THR A 888 -23.38 7.14 -1.74
N LEU A 889 -23.47 6.56 -0.54
CA LEU A 889 -23.01 5.18 -0.29
C LEU A 889 -23.94 4.13 -0.90
N MET A 890 -25.24 4.43 -0.99
CA MET A 890 -26.26 3.54 -1.58
C MET A 890 -26.41 3.71 -3.10
N GLU A 891 -25.78 4.71 -3.72
CA GLU A 891 -25.71 4.85 -5.18
C GLU A 891 -25.08 3.63 -5.85
N ARG A 892 -25.46 3.35 -7.10
CA ARG A 892 -24.97 2.19 -7.87
C ARG A 892 -23.45 2.16 -8.07
N THR A 893 -22.80 3.31 -8.03
CA THR A 893 -21.34 3.44 -8.14
C THR A 893 -20.65 2.88 -6.89
N SER A 894 -21.26 3.05 -5.71
CA SER A 894 -20.77 2.59 -4.41
C SER A 894 -21.35 1.22 -4.03
N PHE A 895 -22.67 1.06 -4.08
CA PHE A 895 -23.37 -0.18 -3.76
C PHE A 895 -23.45 -1.12 -4.96
N SER A 896 -22.73 -2.23 -4.88
CA SER A 896 -22.65 -3.23 -5.96
C SER A 896 -23.92 -4.07 -6.14
N GLY A 897 -24.89 -4.00 -5.22
CA GLY A 897 -26.00 -4.94 -5.08
C GLY A 897 -25.68 -6.17 -4.22
N TRP A 898 -24.41 -6.38 -3.88
CA TRP A 898 -23.96 -7.31 -2.83
C TRP A 898 -23.59 -6.59 -1.54
N GLY A 899 -23.06 -5.38 -1.65
CA GLY A 899 -22.55 -4.55 -0.57
C GLY A 899 -21.91 -3.28 -1.13
N ILE A 900 -21.60 -2.33 -0.25
CA ILE A 900 -20.84 -1.12 -0.53
C ILE A 900 -19.39 -1.51 -0.81
N ARG A 901 -18.87 -0.97 -1.90
CA ARG A 901 -17.49 -1.15 -2.33
C ARG A 901 -16.57 -0.26 -1.52
N THR A 902 -15.35 -0.74 -1.34
CA THR A 902 -14.27 0.08 -0.77
C THR A 902 -14.03 1.37 -1.55
N LEU A 903 -14.20 1.34 -2.87
CA LEU A 903 -14.05 2.49 -3.75
C LEU A 903 -15.19 2.52 -4.77
N ALA A 904 -15.82 3.70 -4.95
CA ALA A 904 -16.88 3.84 -5.93
C ALA A 904 -16.36 3.63 -7.36
N SER A 905 -17.19 3.05 -8.24
CA SER A 905 -16.78 2.69 -9.61
C SER A 905 -16.43 3.86 -10.52
N SER A 906 -16.73 5.09 -10.08
CA SER A 906 -16.42 6.35 -10.77
C SER A 906 -15.04 6.93 -10.44
N GLN A 907 -14.29 6.32 -9.52
CA GLN A 907 -13.03 6.87 -9.03
C GLN A 907 -11.82 6.38 -9.83
N ALA A 908 -10.77 7.21 -9.95
CA ALA A 908 -9.64 7.00 -10.84
C ALA A 908 -8.92 5.64 -10.69
N ARG A 909 -8.78 5.14 -9.46
CA ARG A 909 -8.11 3.85 -9.16
C ARG A 909 -9.06 2.67 -8.97
N TYR A 910 -10.33 2.80 -9.35
CA TYR A 910 -11.29 1.72 -9.18
C TYR A 910 -10.87 0.46 -9.95
N ASN A 911 -10.68 -0.62 -9.19
CA ASN A 911 -10.48 -1.96 -9.67
C ASN A 911 -11.29 -2.93 -8.78
N PRO A 912 -12.36 -3.55 -9.30
CA PRO A 912 -13.19 -4.46 -8.49
C PRO A 912 -12.46 -5.72 -8.02
N MET A 913 -11.30 -6.03 -8.59
CA MET A 913 -10.43 -7.15 -8.18
C MET A 913 -9.30 -6.71 -7.25
N SER A 914 -9.19 -5.41 -6.92
CA SER A 914 -8.20 -4.92 -5.96
C SER A 914 -8.61 -5.27 -4.53
N TYR A 915 -7.61 -5.45 -3.66
CA TYR A 915 -7.81 -5.73 -2.25
C TYR A 915 -8.57 -4.59 -1.53
N HIS A 916 -8.20 -3.32 -1.77
CA HIS A 916 -8.80 -2.14 -1.12
C HIS A 916 -9.38 -1.08 -2.08
N ASN A 917 -9.22 -1.25 -3.40
CA ASN A 917 -9.64 -0.25 -4.40
C ASN A 917 -10.87 -0.67 -5.24
N GLY A 918 -11.84 -1.37 -4.64
CA GLY A 918 -13.11 -1.68 -5.32
C GLY A 918 -13.82 -2.96 -4.89
N SER A 919 -13.18 -3.79 -4.05
CA SER A 919 -13.76 -4.98 -3.41
C SER A 919 -14.88 -4.64 -2.40
N VAL A 920 -15.60 -5.68 -1.96
CA VAL A 920 -16.61 -5.59 -0.90
C VAL A 920 -16.14 -6.37 0.33
N TRP A 921 -16.12 -5.69 1.48
CA TRP A 921 -15.69 -6.24 2.76
C TRP A 921 -16.88 -6.36 3.72
N PRO A 922 -17.18 -7.55 4.28
CA PRO A 922 -18.30 -7.72 5.19
C PRO A 922 -18.24 -6.84 6.45
N HIS A 923 -17.06 -6.69 7.06
CA HIS A 923 -16.91 -5.89 8.29
C HIS A 923 -17.14 -4.39 8.02
N ASP A 924 -16.58 -3.85 6.94
CA ASP A 924 -16.78 -2.45 6.49
C ASP A 924 -18.27 -2.16 6.33
N ASN A 925 -18.99 -3.06 5.63
CA ASN A 925 -20.43 -2.95 5.45
C ASN A 925 -21.22 -3.07 6.77
N ALA A 926 -20.75 -3.87 7.73
CA ALA A 926 -21.39 -3.97 9.05
C ALA A 926 -21.20 -2.69 9.88
N LEU A 927 -20.02 -2.07 9.83
CA LEU A 927 -19.77 -0.77 10.46
C LEU A 927 -20.59 0.34 9.81
N ILE A 928 -20.70 0.35 8.47
CA ILE A 928 -21.55 1.29 7.75
C ILE A 928 -23.03 1.10 8.13
N ALA A 929 -23.52 -0.14 8.20
CA ALA A 929 -24.88 -0.43 8.65
C ALA A 929 -25.11 0.05 10.10
N ALA A 930 -24.14 -0.14 11.01
CA ALA A 930 -24.23 0.42 12.36
C ALA A 930 -24.26 1.96 12.36
N GLY A 931 -23.52 2.60 11.45
CA GLY A 931 -23.58 4.04 11.21
C GLY A 931 -24.95 4.49 10.68
N PHE A 932 -25.51 3.79 9.69
CA PHE A 932 -26.85 4.06 9.18
C PHE A 932 -27.91 3.96 10.28
N ALA A 933 -27.89 2.87 11.06
CA ALA A 933 -28.81 2.67 12.17
C ALA A 933 -28.69 3.76 13.25
N ARG A 934 -27.48 4.26 13.54
CA ARG A 934 -27.27 5.38 14.49
C ARG A 934 -28.01 6.66 14.07
N TYR A 935 -28.17 6.90 12.77
CA TYR A 935 -28.85 8.08 12.21
C TYR A 935 -30.28 7.78 11.71
N GLY A 936 -30.86 6.63 12.08
CA GLY A 936 -32.24 6.27 11.73
C GLY A 936 -32.43 5.59 10.36
N PHE A 937 -31.37 5.35 9.59
CA PHE A 937 -31.40 4.73 8.25
C PHE A 937 -31.42 3.19 8.34
N ARG A 938 -32.40 2.63 9.06
CA ARG A 938 -32.48 1.17 9.31
C ARG A 938 -32.93 0.38 8.08
N HIS A 939 -33.68 0.98 7.17
CA HIS A 939 -34.06 0.34 5.92
C HIS A 939 -32.84 0.10 5.02
N GLU A 940 -31.91 1.05 4.97
CA GLU A 940 -30.64 0.93 4.25
C GLU A 940 -29.74 -0.11 4.92
N SER A 941 -29.70 -0.15 6.25
CA SER A 941 -29.04 -1.22 7.01
C SER A 941 -29.59 -2.61 6.65
N ALA A 942 -30.92 -2.74 6.57
CA ALA A 942 -31.59 -3.97 6.17
C ALA A 942 -31.24 -4.37 4.72
N HIS A 943 -31.18 -3.41 3.80
CA HIS A 943 -30.79 -3.66 2.42
C HIS A 943 -29.31 -4.14 2.29
N LEU A 944 -28.39 -3.60 3.09
CA LEU A 944 -27.01 -4.10 3.15
C LEU A 944 -26.96 -5.54 3.69
N CYS A 945 -27.74 -5.83 4.74
CA CYS A 945 -27.88 -7.18 5.31
C CYS A 945 -28.40 -8.17 4.26
N GLU A 946 -29.40 -7.78 3.46
CA GLU A 946 -29.92 -8.59 2.34
C GLU A 946 -28.86 -8.87 1.27
N GLY A 947 -28.05 -7.87 0.91
CA GLY A 947 -26.96 -8.01 -0.06
C GLY A 947 -25.92 -9.03 0.38
N LEU A 948 -25.41 -8.89 1.61
CA LEU A 948 -24.40 -9.81 2.15
C LEU A 948 -24.98 -11.20 2.43
N PHE A 949 -26.22 -11.30 2.92
CA PHE A 949 -26.88 -12.60 3.07
C PHE A 949 -27.01 -13.30 1.73
N ALA A 950 -27.48 -12.60 0.69
CA ALA A 950 -27.56 -13.15 -0.66
C ALA A 950 -26.20 -13.65 -1.15
N ALA A 951 -25.12 -12.88 -0.93
CA ALA A 951 -23.76 -13.31 -1.26
C ALA A 951 -23.36 -14.61 -0.52
N SER A 952 -23.67 -14.72 0.78
CA SER A 952 -23.37 -15.91 1.58
C SER A 952 -23.98 -17.20 1.03
N THR A 953 -25.10 -17.12 0.30
CA THR A 953 -25.76 -18.31 -0.28
C THR A 953 -24.96 -18.98 -1.40
N TYR A 954 -23.99 -18.28 -1.99
CA TYR A 954 -23.12 -18.78 -3.06
C TYR A 954 -21.75 -19.24 -2.55
N LEU A 955 -21.42 -18.95 -1.29
CA LEU A 955 -20.11 -19.20 -0.71
C LEU A 955 -20.06 -20.57 -0.02
N ASP A 956 -18.91 -21.25 -0.09
CA ASP A 956 -18.75 -22.56 0.53
C ASP A 956 -19.02 -22.47 2.04
N LEU A 957 -19.77 -23.45 2.56
CA LEU A 957 -20.24 -23.47 3.96
C LEU A 957 -21.03 -22.23 4.40
N ARG A 958 -21.50 -21.39 3.46
CA ARG A 958 -22.14 -20.07 3.71
C ARG A 958 -21.26 -19.09 4.49
N ARG A 959 -19.94 -19.21 4.37
CA ARG A 959 -18.98 -18.33 5.03
C ARG A 959 -18.78 -17.07 4.21
N LEU A 960 -19.09 -15.92 4.81
CA LEU A 960 -18.59 -14.66 4.27
C LEU A 960 -17.07 -14.65 4.43
N PRO A 961 -16.30 -14.49 3.33
CA PRO A 961 -14.85 -14.37 3.38
C PRO A 961 -14.46 -13.00 3.93
N GLU A 962 -13.16 -12.82 4.19
CA GLU A 962 -12.55 -11.52 4.47
C GLU A 962 -13.01 -10.42 3.50
N LEU A 963 -13.01 -10.72 2.19
CA LEU A 963 -13.51 -9.87 1.12
C LEU A 963 -13.91 -10.71 -0.10
N PHE A 964 -14.70 -10.10 -0.99
CA PHE A 964 -14.93 -10.61 -2.35
C PHE A 964 -14.85 -9.47 -3.38
N CYS A 965 -14.71 -9.81 -4.65
CA CYS A 965 -14.52 -8.82 -5.70
C CYS A 965 -15.78 -7.96 -5.86
N GLY A 966 -15.55 -6.71 -6.24
CA GLY A 966 -16.54 -5.72 -6.60
C GLY A 966 -17.26 -5.98 -7.94
N PHE A 967 -17.65 -7.22 -8.22
CA PHE A 967 -18.67 -7.49 -9.23
C PHE A 967 -19.95 -6.66 -8.97
N ALA A 968 -20.45 -5.85 -9.92
CA ALA A 968 -21.85 -5.43 -9.85
C ALA A 968 -22.71 -6.69 -9.93
N ARG A 969 -23.75 -6.78 -9.10
CA ARG A 969 -24.64 -7.92 -9.03
C ARG A 969 -25.38 -8.09 -10.36
N GLN A 970 -25.18 -9.24 -10.99
CA GLN A 970 -25.95 -9.65 -12.16
C GLN A 970 -27.12 -10.52 -11.73
N ARG A 971 -28.24 -10.43 -12.46
CA ARG A 971 -29.37 -11.33 -12.24
C ARG A 971 -28.90 -12.78 -12.45
N THR A 972 -29.36 -13.68 -11.59
CA THR A 972 -29.08 -15.14 -11.60
C THR A 972 -27.61 -15.58 -11.43
N GLN A 973 -26.69 -14.68 -11.07
CA GLN A 973 -25.28 -15.03 -10.80
C GLN A 973 -24.87 -14.69 -9.36
N GLY A 974 -23.89 -15.45 -8.83
CA GLY A 974 -23.27 -15.18 -7.54
C GLY A 974 -22.18 -14.09 -7.60
N PRO A 975 -21.64 -13.65 -6.46
CA PRO A 975 -20.52 -12.72 -6.43
C PRO A 975 -19.25 -13.34 -6.99
N THR A 976 -18.37 -12.51 -7.56
CA THR A 976 -17.03 -12.94 -7.99
C THR A 976 -16.11 -13.04 -6.77
N PHE A 977 -15.44 -14.18 -6.60
CA PHE A 977 -14.60 -14.43 -5.43
C PHE A 977 -13.22 -13.78 -5.54
N TYR A 978 -12.70 -13.31 -4.41
CA TYR A 978 -11.32 -12.85 -4.31
C TYR A 978 -10.37 -14.05 -4.11
N PRO A 979 -9.29 -14.21 -4.90
CA PRO A 979 -8.52 -15.46 -4.94
C PRO A 979 -7.87 -15.90 -3.63
N VAL A 980 -7.42 -14.97 -2.78
CA VAL A 980 -6.60 -15.28 -1.60
C VAL A 980 -7.24 -14.87 -0.26
N ALA A 981 -8.53 -14.53 -0.26
CA ALA A 981 -9.24 -14.08 0.93
C ALA A 981 -9.28 -15.15 2.04
N CYS A 982 -9.09 -14.72 3.30
CA CYS A 982 -9.27 -15.62 4.44
C CYS A 982 -10.73 -16.06 4.55
N ALA A 983 -10.94 -17.35 4.83
CA ALA A 983 -12.27 -17.95 5.01
C ALA A 983 -12.15 -19.19 5.94
N PRO A 984 -12.32 -19.02 7.26
CA PRO A 984 -12.98 -17.88 7.93
C PRO A 984 -12.04 -16.72 8.28
N GLN A 985 -12.66 -15.56 8.54
CA GLN A 985 -12.07 -14.33 9.09
C GLN A 985 -13.01 -13.78 10.17
N ALA A 986 -12.46 -13.37 11.33
CA ALA A 986 -13.22 -13.08 12.54
C ALA A 986 -14.23 -11.94 12.36
N TRP A 987 -13.80 -10.77 11.90
CA TRP A 987 -14.71 -9.64 11.65
C TRP A 987 -15.77 -9.93 10.56
N ALA A 988 -15.48 -10.84 9.62
CA ALA A 988 -16.41 -11.18 8.55
C ALA A 988 -17.45 -12.18 9.05
N ALA A 989 -17.06 -13.03 10.00
CA ALA A 989 -17.97 -13.92 10.71
C ALA A 989 -18.83 -13.15 11.74
N ALA A 990 -18.35 -12.05 12.31
CA ALA A 990 -19.16 -11.21 13.20
C ALA A 990 -20.11 -10.25 12.47
N ALA A 991 -19.78 -9.84 11.23
CA ALA A 991 -20.57 -8.92 10.42
C ALA A 991 -22.09 -9.25 10.31
N PRO A 992 -22.54 -10.49 9.99
CA PRO A 992 -23.98 -10.80 9.95
C PRO A 992 -24.73 -10.58 11.27
N LEU A 993 -24.03 -10.78 12.39
CA LEU A 993 -24.59 -10.63 13.74
C LEU A 993 -24.73 -9.14 14.08
N SER A 994 -23.74 -8.33 13.72
CA SER A 994 -23.75 -6.87 13.87
C SER A 994 -24.79 -6.20 12.96
N MET A 995 -24.93 -6.67 11.72
CA MET A 995 -25.97 -6.18 10.81
C MET A 995 -27.37 -6.47 11.34
N LEU A 996 -27.60 -7.66 11.90
CA LEU A 996 -28.88 -7.96 12.55
C LEU A 996 -29.13 -7.00 13.73
N GLN A 997 -28.14 -6.76 14.59
CA GLN A 997 -28.27 -5.78 15.68
C GLN A 997 -28.67 -4.39 15.15
N SER A 998 -28.03 -3.94 14.07
CA SER A 998 -28.27 -2.65 13.43
C SER A 998 -29.69 -2.54 12.87
N CYS A 999 -30.17 -3.59 12.20
CA CYS A 999 -31.55 -3.65 11.70
C CYS A 999 -32.57 -3.56 12.84
N LEU A 1000 -32.29 -4.23 13.97
CA LEU A 1000 -33.18 -4.26 15.13
C LEU A 1000 -33.13 -2.96 15.98
N GLY A 1001 -32.21 -2.04 15.71
CA GLY A 1001 -32.00 -0.87 16.58
C GLY A 1001 -31.69 -1.25 18.04
N LEU A 1002 -31.04 -2.40 18.25
CA LEU A 1002 -30.88 -3.01 19.56
C LEU A 1002 -29.78 -2.32 20.39
N SER A 1003 -30.16 -1.78 21.55
CA SER A 1003 -29.25 -1.18 22.55
C SER A 1003 -29.63 -1.52 24.00
N PHE A 1004 -28.80 -1.11 24.96
CA PHE A 1004 -28.88 -1.54 26.36
C PHE A 1004 -28.72 -0.37 27.34
N GLU A 1005 -29.51 -0.37 28.42
CA GLU A 1005 -29.32 0.52 29.59
C GLU A 1005 -29.10 -0.33 30.86
N PRO A 1006 -27.89 -0.85 31.13
CA PRO A 1006 -27.65 -1.82 32.20
C PRO A 1006 -28.01 -1.31 33.60
N ARG A 1007 -27.78 -0.03 33.89
CA ARG A 1007 -28.15 0.58 35.19
C ARG A 1007 -29.64 0.58 35.47
N ARG A 1008 -30.45 0.67 34.41
CA ARG A 1008 -31.92 0.61 34.49
C ARG A 1008 -32.45 -0.79 34.17
N GLN A 1009 -31.56 -1.76 33.92
CA GLN A 1009 -31.88 -3.11 33.47
C GLN A 1009 -32.79 -3.12 32.24
N ARG A 1010 -32.54 -2.24 31.26
CA ARG A 1010 -33.38 -2.13 30.05
C ARG A 1010 -32.67 -2.63 28.80
N ILE A 1011 -33.47 -3.19 27.91
CA ILE A 1011 -33.13 -3.51 26.52
C ILE A 1011 -34.07 -2.67 25.66
N LEU A 1012 -33.49 -1.95 24.70
CA LEU A 1012 -34.21 -1.02 23.83
C LEU A 1012 -34.15 -1.54 22.39
N PHE A 1013 -35.27 -1.46 21.69
CA PHE A 1013 -35.39 -1.64 20.25
C PHE A 1013 -35.89 -0.33 19.68
N ASP A 1014 -35.00 0.42 19.04
CA ASP A 1014 -35.36 1.69 18.45
C ASP A 1014 -35.77 1.48 16.99
N GLU A 1015 -37.05 1.72 16.66
CA GLU A 1015 -37.66 1.54 15.33
C GLU A 1015 -37.17 0.26 14.59
N PRO A 1016 -37.34 -0.94 15.16
CA PRO A 1016 -36.79 -2.16 14.60
C PRO A 1016 -37.31 -2.46 13.19
N VAL A 1017 -36.40 -2.81 12.28
CA VAL A 1017 -36.71 -3.27 10.91
C VAL A 1017 -36.21 -4.70 10.73
N LEU A 1018 -36.99 -5.55 10.07
CA LEU A 1018 -36.55 -6.86 9.63
C LEU A 1018 -36.14 -6.81 8.15
N PRO A 1019 -34.98 -7.36 7.75
CA PRO A 1019 -34.64 -7.64 6.35
C PRO A 1019 -35.77 -8.38 5.63
N ALA A 1020 -35.99 -8.11 4.34
CA ALA A 1020 -37.14 -8.59 3.58
C ALA A 1020 -37.29 -10.13 3.55
N PHE A 1021 -36.20 -10.88 3.69
CA PHE A 1021 -36.23 -12.35 3.77
C PHE A 1021 -36.60 -12.90 5.16
N LEU A 1022 -36.80 -12.03 6.16
CA LEU A 1022 -37.16 -12.40 7.53
C LEU A 1022 -38.58 -11.94 7.86
N GLU A 1023 -39.38 -12.86 8.36
CA GLU A 1023 -40.71 -12.62 8.95
C GLU A 1023 -40.64 -12.59 10.48
N GLN A 1024 -39.70 -13.35 11.06
CA GLN A 1024 -39.53 -13.44 12.50
C GLN A 1024 -38.06 -13.61 12.88
N VAL A 1025 -37.65 -12.99 13.99
CA VAL A 1025 -36.38 -13.22 14.70
C VAL A 1025 -36.69 -13.56 16.16
N ARG A 1026 -36.07 -14.60 16.69
CA ARG A 1026 -36.12 -14.99 18.09
C ARG A 1026 -34.73 -14.88 18.68
N LEU A 1027 -34.65 -14.19 19.81
CA LEU A 1027 -33.43 -14.03 20.58
C LEU A 1027 -33.62 -14.76 21.90
N HIS A 1028 -32.74 -15.71 22.20
CA HIS A 1028 -32.79 -16.49 23.44
C HIS A 1028 -31.61 -16.16 24.33
N ARG A 1029 -31.89 -15.97 25.63
CA ARG A 1029 -30.91 -15.64 26.68
C ARG A 1029 -30.20 -14.31 26.44
N LEU A 1030 -30.90 -13.33 25.85
CA LEU A 1030 -30.37 -11.98 25.72
C LEU A 1030 -30.28 -11.35 27.10
N ASN A 1031 -29.09 -10.90 27.49
CA ASN A 1031 -28.80 -10.52 28.87
C ASN A 1031 -28.50 -9.03 29.04
N VAL A 1032 -28.91 -8.48 30.18
CA VAL A 1032 -28.53 -7.15 30.66
C VAL A 1032 -28.32 -7.20 32.17
N GLY A 1033 -27.13 -6.85 32.63
CA GLY A 1033 -26.73 -7.08 34.03
C GLY A 1033 -26.87 -8.55 34.43
N GLN A 1034 -27.68 -8.83 35.46
CA GLN A 1034 -27.97 -10.18 35.96
C GLN A 1034 -29.28 -10.76 35.42
N GLY A 1035 -30.02 -10.01 34.61
CA GLY A 1035 -31.29 -10.45 34.04
C GLY A 1035 -31.13 -10.98 32.62
N THR A 1036 -32.03 -11.88 32.23
CA THR A 1036 -32.07 -12.48 30.89
C THR A 1036 -33.50 -12.51 30.34
N VAL A 1037 -33.64 -12.34 29.03
CA VAL A 1037 -34.93 -12.41 28.33
C VAL A 1037 -34.84 -13.27 27.08
N ASP A 1038 -35.95 -13.93 26.76
CA ASP A 1038 -36.21 -14.51 25.44
C ASP A 1038 -37.24 -13.63 24.74
N LEU A 1039 -36.98 -13.26 23.48
CA LEU A 1039 -37.78 -12.31 22.71
C LEU A 1039 -38.15 -12.90 21.35
N ALA A 1040 -39.31 -12.53 20.83
CA ALA A 1040 -39.70 -12.70 19.43
C ALA A 1040 -39.99 -11.34 18.80
N LEU A 1041 -39.32 -11.04 17.70
CA LEU A 1041 -39.59 -9.89 16.85
C LEU A 1041 -40.30 -10.38 15.59
N ARG A 1042 -41.49 -9.86 15.30
CA ARG A 1042 -42.33 -10.32 14.18
C ARG A 1042 -42.72 -9.15 13.28
N ARG A 1043 -42.61 -9.35 11.97
CA ARG A 1043 -43.12 -8.38 10.99
C ARG A 1043 -44.64 -8.25 11.10
N ALA A 1044 -45.13 -7.02 11.12
CA ALA A 1044 -46.55 -6.67 11.08
C ALA A 1044 -46.73 -5.48 10.12
N GLY A 1045 -46.89 -5.78 8.83
CA GLY A 1045 -46.86 -4.75 7.77
C GLY A 1045 -45.47 -4.13 7.64
N SER A 1046 -45.38 -2.80 7.72
CA SER A 1046 -44.10 -2.06 7.75
C SER A 1046 -43.41 -2.08 9.11
N ASN A 1047 -44.12 -2.46 10.19
CA ASN A 1047 -43.64 -2.34 11.56
C ASN A 1047 -43.17 -3.70 12.09
N VAL A 1048 -42.43 -3.70 13.20
CA VAL A 1048 -41.97 -4.91 13.88
C VAL A 1048 -42.49 -4.92 15.32
N LEU A 1049 -43.22 -5.98 15.67
CA LEU A 1049 -43.73 -6.20 17.02
C LEU A 1049 -42.68 -6.95 17.85
N VAL A 1050 -42.38 -6.43 19.05
CA VAL A 1050 -41.46 -7.06 20.02
C VAL A 1050 -42.27 -7.74 21.13
N GLU A 1051 -42.23 -9.07 21.15
CA GLU A 1051 -42.91 -9.95 22.10
C GLU A 1051 -41.91 -10.54 23.10
N VAL A 1052 -42.17 -10.40 24.41
CA VAL A 1052 -41.36 -11.03 25.46
C VAL A 1052 -41.89 -12.44 25.72
N LEU A 1053 -41.09 -13.46 25.39
CA LEU A 1053 -41.44 -14.88 25.55
C LEU A 1053 -41.13 -15.39 26.96
N ARG A 1054 -39.97 -15.00 27.50
CA ARG A 1054 -39.51 -15.36 28.84
C ARG A 1054 -38.72 -14.21 29.43
N ARG A 1055 -38.81 -14.04 30.75
CA ARG A 1055 -38.04 -13.04 31.51
C ARG A 1055 -37.56 -13.64 32.82
N GLU A 1056 -36.29 -13.42 33.12
CA GLU A 1056 -35.66 -13.72 34.40
C GLU A 1056 -34.94 -12.49 34.92
N GLY A 1057 -35.14 -12.17 36.21
CA GLY A 1057 -34.66 -10.92 36.81
C GLY A 1057 -35.51 -9.71 36.41
N LYS A 1058 -35.05 -8.51 36.80
CA LYS A 1058 -35.77 -7.23 36.65
C LYS A 1058 -35.51 -6.55 35.30
N VAL A 1059 -35.57 -7.28 34.19
CA VAL A 1059 -35.32 -6.72 32.85
C VAL A 1059 -36.58 -6.03 32.31
N GLN A 1060 -36.43 -4.80 31.80
CA GLN A 1060 -37.46 -4.12 31.02
C GLN A 1060 -37.09 -4.13 29.54
N VAL A 1061 -38.09 -4.31 28.68
CA VAL A 1061 -37.93 -4.30 27.22
C VAL A 1061 -38.79 -3.16 26.70
N LEU A 1062 -38.19 -2.22 25.98
CA LEU A 1062 -38.87 -1.08 25.38
C LEU A 1062 -38.67 -1.15 23.86
N SER A 1063 -39.72 -0.85 23.12
CA SER A 1063 -39.66 -0.66 21.67
C SER A 1063 -40.28 0.69 21.35
N THR A 1064 -39.59 1.49 20.54
CA THR A 1064 -40.21 2.61 19.81
C THR A 1064 -40.70 2.07 18.47
N SER A 1065 -41.74 2.69 17.93
CA SER A 1065 -42.40 2.32 16.68
C SER A 1065 -42.38 3.47 15.72
#